data_AF-A0A066W2J5-F1
#
_entry.id   AF-A0A066W2J5-F1
#
_cell.length_a   1.000
_cell.length_b   1.000
_cell.length_c   1.000
_cell.angle_alpha   90.00
_cell.angle_beta   90.00
_cell.angle_gamma   90.00
#
_symmetry.space_group_name_H-M   'P 1'
#
loop_
_entity.id
_entity.type
_entity.pdbx_description
1 polymer ?
#
loop_
_entity_poly.entity_id
_entity_poly.type
_entity_poly.pdbx_seq_one_letter_code
_entity_poly.pdbx_strand_id
1 'polypeptide(L)'
;MPPRKSARMATGTSSSGISTNTKPATKPATKPGAAPTSNGSLADSSALYKTTPKSPLLLVALAAFYICIASLTLWSHYSLPTPISLAESRTSEQAGEGALFSEENALRIISKLSDEIGYRVVGTAEHVQAEDWFEAELRKFEGWHPIELDVSAAGSRNASMPQNSAENIKESFATNRTARGRGQGVEVEVWKQIGDGAHRFDFMSSVVWKKYYGMSNLIVRISDGTDEGKQDALLLNAHIDSTLPSPGAADDGAGVAVLYELLRIFTTPPLGKLHHSIVLLFNNGEESLQDASHLYITQHHTNSSVRAVVNLEACGVSGPELLFQATSESMIKAYSTVPRPFGTVLANDIFSTGLILSDTDFRQFVQYGGLAGLDMAIVGGSYLYHTRLDISTNIERGVVQHFGENVLAIVKHLVTSPASTLAKTRTAARGTLPIYFSLASRFFVSISSHSFRTLSMGLAAFTNFQLQSLNRMEKHFGMLSCTFVAFAATIGSIVSAIVTCNAVALLMANVLGRSMSWYAREWFPVLLYGPPALTAILTTQWLCAKMIKPANRPYMERATLSGHALVFVFGLLIMNAFSIGSAYLMALGILTSAVAAFVNDMFFIGFQQLEERRVAVDNRVHHWTYFIIAVIPACVGTEGLVSFLDLFVPLTGRMGEVSPADNIIGTIVAALTFLCLPMSMPLAHRFGSAALKKTIVVLLGVSVLSISIFATRSPFDKWHPKRLFVHQSQNITSGEWFMNLGSADPAPGMRRLVDDVHTLLGLPSEPAQLKEMSEYNVDFDILYPVSAFLTPYKFRMETPVLSGAEQHPNFRVQAFDEVLDLQAGTRSLTLQIDHPGLIWSVVAFDADILEWDLPSDPPKGRQRHHIKEVSRHGTSQWTIKLLLRMDDAALEAARKRGNDKSAFGKVIKVAPGHGDQAASAERDPSRLWIDFSGLDERGMFPSNRDRQSANIANFARMDAALQEHHPEVDAMLLTVVAGVAVC
;
A
#
# COMPACT_ATOMS: atom_id res chain seq x y z
N MET A 1 28.33 -63.60 -1.59
CA MET A 1 27.92 -64.17 -2.90
C MET A 1 28.03 -63.08 -3.96
N PRO A 2 28.39 -63.43 -5.21
CA PRO A 2 29.51 -62.84 -5.98
C PRO A 2 28.99 -62.07 -7.23
N PRO A 3 29.75 -61.80 -8.33
CA PRO A 3 31.20 -61.99 -8.63
C PRO A 3 31.88 -60.69 -9.18
N ARG A 4 33.19 -60.41 -9.11
CA ARG A 4 34.44 -61.03 -9.63
C ARG A 4 34.46 -61.36 -11.14
N LYS A 5 35.31 -60.68 -11.91
CA LYS A 5 36.12 -61.29 -12.99
C LYS A 5 37.42 -60.52 -13.21
N SER A 6 38.48 -61.29 -13.43
CA SER A 6 39.90 -60.97 -13.53
C SER A 6 40.47 -61.49 -14.87
N ALA A 7 41.77 -61.20 -15.10
CA ALA A 7 42.71 -61.82 -16.07
C ALA A 7 42.80 -61.08 -17.43
N ARG A 8 43.95 -60.97 -18.13
CA ARG A 8 45.30 -61.59 -18.05
C ARG A 8 46.25 -60.84 -19.02
N MET A 9 47.49 -60.55 -18.59
CA MET A 9 48.81 -60.81 -19.24
C MET A 9 48.91 -61.12 -20.75
N ALA A 10 49.95 -60.54 -21.40
CA ALA A 10 51.03 -61.18 -22.21
C ALA A 10 51.61 -60.17 -23.25
N THR A 11 52.84 -59.61 -23.09
CA THR A 11 54.17 -60.01 -23.65
C THR A 11 54.45 -59.66 -25.12
N GLY A 12 55.64 -59.08 -25.38
CA GLY A 12 56.36 -59.10 -26.67
C GLY A 12 57.06 -57.78 -27.02
N THR A 13 58.34 -57.55 -26.67
CA THR A 13 59.57 -57.72 -27.51
C THR A 13 59.58 -56.83 -28.77
N SER A 14 60.38 -55.77 -28.91
CA SER A 14 61.84 -55.66 -29.06
C SER A 14 62.17 -55.15 -30.48
N SER A 15 62.91 -54.05 -30.63
CA SER A 15 64.02 -53.95 -31.59
C SER A 15 64.80 -52.65 -31.42
N SER A 16 66.10 -52.80 -31.64
CA SER A 16 67.24 -51.92 -31.44
C SER A 16 67.69 -51.20 -32.73
N GLY A 17 68.45 -50.12 -32.60
CA GLY A 17 69.32 -49.60 -33.69
C GLY A 17 69.75 -48.14 -33.46
N ILE A 18 70.89 -47.87 -32.80
CA ILE A 18 72.22 -47.54 -33.39
C ILE A 18 72.26 -46.10 -33.95
N SER A 19 72.87 -45.12 -33.26
CA SER A 19 74.31 -44.74 -33.18
C SER A 19 74.57 -43.46 -34.01
N THR A 20 75.20 -42.38 -33.51
CA THR A 20 76.66 -42.25 -33.38
C THR A 20 77.04 -40.88 -32.77
N ASN A 21 78.12 -40.89 -31.95
CA ASN A 21 79.26 -39.94 -31.86
C ASN A 21 79.06 -38.43 -31.60
N THR A 22 79.86 -37.68 -30.82
CA THR A 22 81.14 -37.90 -30.09
C THR A 22 81.42 -36.71 -29.13
N LYS A 23 82.07 -37.04 -28.01
CA LYS A 23 82.74 -36.29 -26.91
C LYS A 23 83.90 -35.32 -27.34
N PRO A 24 84.74 -34.72 -26.43
CA PRO A 24 84.62 -34.30 -25.00
C PRO A 24 85.27 -32.90 -24.71
N ALA A 25 85.15 -32.32 -23.49
CA ALA A 25 86.20 -32.17 -22.44
C ALA A 25 86.10 -30.71 -21.90
N THR A 26 86.37 -30.28 -20.66
CA THR A 26 87.24 -30.70 -19.56
C THR A 26 86.68 -30.17 -18.20
N LYS A 27 86.89 -30.93 -17.12
CA LYS A 27 86.87 -30.45 -15.72
C LYS A 27 88.31 -30.12 -15.30
N PRO A 28 88.50 -29.37 -14.19
CA PRO A 28 89.28 -29.96 -13.10
C PRO A 28 88.56 -29.89 -11.76
N ALA A 29 88.90 -30.86 -10.91
CA ALA A 29 88.28 -31.15 -9.62
C ALA A 29 89.02 -30.48 -8.46
N THR A 30 88.29 -30.09 -7.42
CA THR A 30 88.75 -30.16 -6.03
C THR A 30 87.66 -30.77 -5.15
N LYS A 31 88.10 -31.37 -4.05
CA LYS A 31 87.59 -32.59 -3.40
C LYS A 31 86.81 -32.25 -2.10
N PRO A 32 86.40 -33.22 -1.25
CA PRO A 32 85.03 -33.45 -0.81
C PRO A 32 84.68 -32.89 0.58
N GLY A 33 83.40 -32.64 0.84
CA GLY A 33 82.88 -32.32 2.16
C GLY A 33 81.49 -32.90 2.34
N ALA A 34 81.31 -33.64 3.43
CA ALA A 34 80.11 -34.38 3.80
C ALA A 34 78.86 -33.49 3.94
N ALA A 35 77.70 -34.15 3.82
CA ALA A 35 76.37 -33.58 3.98
C ALA A 35 76.18 -32.73 5.24
N PRO A 36 75.33 -31.69 5.17
CA PRO A 36 74.53 -31.29 6.31
C PRO A 36 73.03 -31.33 5.97
N THR A 37 72.35 -32.25 6.67
CA THR A 37 71.15 -32.00 7.47
C THR A 37 70.13 -30.97 6.97
N SER A 38 68.92 -31.48 6.76
CA SER A 38 67.63 -30.79 6.89
C SER A 38 67.61 -29.76 8.02
N ASN A 39 67.52 -28.48 7.65
CA ASN A 39 66.79 -27.41 8.35
C ASN A 39 67.10 -26.08 7.63
N GLY A 40 66.50 -25.89 6.45
CA GLY A 40 66.36 -24.56 5.85
C GLY A 40 65.18 -23.87 6.50
N SER A 41 65.44 -23.01 7.47
CA SER A 41 64.44 -22.17 8.12
C SER A 41 63.65 -21.36 7.09
N LEU A 42 62.33 -21.45 7.17
CA LEU A 42 61.36 -20.49 6.61
C LEU A 42 61.52 -19.12 7.29
N ALA A 43 62.69 -18.51 7.14
CA ALA A 43 63.02 -17.21 7.68
C ALA A 43 63.20 -16.24 6.53
N ASP A 44 62.10 -15.92 5.83
CA ASP A 44 61.83 -14.56 5.35
C ASP A 44 60.37 -14.41 4.81
N SER A 45 59.38 -14.60 5.69
CA SER A 45 57.98 -14.31 5.35
C SER A 45 57.60 -12.84 5.56
N SER A 46 58.52 -11.99 6.02
CA SER A 46 58.27 -10.56 6.30
C SER A 46 58.42 -9.64 5.09
N ALA A 47 59.11 -10.07 4.03
CA ALA A 47 59.39 -9.23 2.87
C ALA A 47 58.22 -9.11 1.85
N LEU A 48 57.21 -9.97 1.94
CA LEU A 48 56.05 -10.02 1.01
C LEU A 48 54.84 -9.16 1.43
N TYR A 49 54.94 -8.40 2.53
CA TYR A 49 53.83 -7.68 3.15
C TYR A 49 54.05 -6.17 3.24
N LYS A 50 54.46 -5.51 2.14
CA LYS A 50 54.33 -4.06 2.05
C LYS A 50 52.89 -3.72 1.66
N THR A 51 52.13 -3.14 2.58
CA THR A 51 50.80 -2.58 2.30
C THR A 51 50.91 -1.55 1.20
N THR A 52 50.20 -1.75 0.10
CA THR A 52 50.19 -0.80 -1.00
C THR A 52 49.39 0.44 -0.55
N PRO A 53 49.92 1.67 -0.64
CA PRO A 53 49.15 2.87 -0.31
C PRO A 53 47.95 2.97 -1.26
N LYS A 54 46.73 2.95 -0.70
CA LYS A 54 45.48 2.99 -1.48
C LYS A 54 44.95 4.43 -1.56
N SER A 55 44.62 4.87 -2.76
CA SER A 55 44.12 6.23 -3.02
C SER A 55 42.67 6.40 -2.54
N PRO A 56 42.32 7.54 -1.90
CA PRO A 56 40.95 7.86 -1.55
C PRO A 56 40.07 8.18 -2.77
N LEU A 57 40.66 8.40 -3.96
CA LEU A 57 39.93 8.68 -5.21
C LEU A 57 38.90 7.60 -5.54
N LEU A 58 39.12 6.35 -5.14
CA LEU A 58 38.15 5.27 -5.31
C LEU A 58 36.82 5.58 -4.64
N LEU A 59 36.84 6.12 -3.41
CA LEU A 59 35.62 6.42 -2.66
C LEU A 59 34.82 7.52 -3.35
N VAL A 60 35.51 8.56 -3.83
CA VAL A 60 34.89 9.67 -4.57
C VAL A 60 34.29 9.17 -5.89
N ALA A 61 35.04 8.38 -6.67
CA ALA A 61 34.56 7.83 -7.93
C ALA A 61 33.37 6.88 -7.74
N LEU A 62 33.42 6.03 -6.72
CA LEU A 62 32.32 5.10 -6.42
C LEU A 62 31.07 5.82 -5.92
N ALA A 63 31.22 6.84 -5.06
CA ALA A 63 30.11 7.66 -4.61
C ALA A 63 29.46 8.40 -5.80
N ALA A 64 30.27 9.02 -6.68
CA ALA A 64 29.78 9.67 -7.88
C ALA A 64 29.06 8.68 -8.82
N PHE A 65 29.59 7.46 -8.99
CA PHE A 65 28.95 6.42 -9.78
C PHE A 65 27.60 5.96 -9.20
N TYR A 66 27.55 5.72 -7.88
CA TYR A 66 26.31 5.34 -7.21
C TYR A 66 25.26 6.44 -7.33
N ILE A 67 25.64 7.69 -7.06
CA ILE A 67 24.76 8.86 -7.18
C ILE A 67 24.26 8.97 -8.62
N CYS A 68 25.11 8.80 -9.63
CA CYS A 68 24.69 8.86 -11.03
C CYS A 68 23.61 7.82 -11.37
N ILE A 69 23.82 6.55 -11.00
CA ILE A 69 22.81 5.50 -11.25
C ILE A 69 21.53 5.79 -10.45
N ALA A 70 21.66 6.09 -9.16
CA ALA A 70 20.52 6.42 -8.31
C ALA A 70 19.72 7.60 -8.88
N SER A 71 20.38 8.68 -9.31
CA SER A 71 19.72 9.84 -9.93
C SER A 71 19.03 9.49 -11.25
N LEU A 72 19.63 8.65 -12.09
CA LEU A 72 18.98 8.17 -13.33
C LEU A 72 17.77 7.30 -13.03
N THR A 73 17.86 6.43 -12.02
CA THR A 73 16.74 5.60 -11.57
C THR A 73 15.61 6.46 -11.01
N LEU A 74 15.91 7.43 -10.15
CA LEU A 74 14.91 8.36 -9.60
C LEU A 74 14.25 9.19 -10.70
N TRP A 75 15.05 9.73 -11.62
CA TRP A 75 14.53 10.44 -12.78
C TRP A 75 13.59 9.55 -13.59
N SER A 76 13.98 8.31 -13.88
CA SER A 76 13.14 7.36 -14.62
C SER A 76 11.86 7.00 -13.87
N HIS A 77 11.95 6.81 -12.55
CA HIS A 77 10.84 6.42 -11.67
C HIS A 77 9.77 7.51 -11.59
N TYR A 78 10.16 8.76 -11.38
CA TYR A 78 9.25 9.91 -11.30
C TYR A 78 8.97 10.57 -12.66
N SER A 79 9.46 10.01 -13.78
CA SER A 79 9.16 10.54 -15.11
C SER A 79 7.74 10.15 -15.53
N LEU A 80 6.82 11.09 -15.38
CA LEU A 80 5.46 10.97 -15.88
C LEU A 80 5.36 11.30 -17.38
N PRO A 81 4.40 10.71 -18.11
CA PRO A 81 4.11 11.08 -19.49
C PRO A 81 3.57 12.52 -19.58
N THR A 82 3.76 13.14 -20.75
CA THR A 82 3.10 14.41 -21.05
C THR A 82 1.60 14.20 -21.17
N PRO A 83 0.75 14.99 -20.46
CA PRO A 83 -0.69 14.95 -20.62
C PRO A 83 -1.13 15.19 -22.06
N ILE A 84 -2.13 14.44 -22.52
CA ILE A 84 -2.67 14.54 -23.87
C ILE A 84 -4.00 15.31 -23.84
N SER A 85 -4.14 16.30 -24.71
CA SER A 85 -5.39 17.05 -24.87
C SER A 85 -6.49 16.21 -25.55
N LEU A 86 -7.75 16.57 -25.35
CA LEU A 86 -8.86 15.88 -25.99
C LEU A 86 -8.81 16.02 -27.53
N ALA A 87 -8.30 17.14 -28.02
CA ALA A 87 -8.12 17.38 -29.45
C ALA A 87 -7.03 16.48 -30.06
N GLU A 88 -5.89 16.33 -29.38
CA GLU A 88 -4.82 15.43 -29.80
C GLU A 88 -5.29 13.97 -29.77
N SER A 89 -5.94 13.54 -28.68
CA SER A 89 -6.51 12.20 -28.57
C SER A 89 -7.47 11.87 -29.72
N ARG A 90 -8.41 12.77 -30.04
CA ARG A 90 -9.34 12.61 -31.18
C ARG A 90 -8.63 12.54 -32.53
N THR A 91 -7.54 13.27 -32.69
CA THR A 91 -6.73 13.27 -33.91
C THR A 91 -6.01 11.93 -34.07
N SER A 92 -5.40 11.42 -32.99
CA SER A 92 -4.75 10.11 -32.97
C SER A 92 -5.75 8.96 -33.15
N GLU A 93 -6.96 9.05 -32.60
CA GLU A 93 -8.05 8.11 -32.87
C GLU A 93 -8.35 8.02 -34.37
N GLN A 94 -8.59 9.16 -35.03
CA GLN A 94 -8.88 9.19 -36.47
C GLN A 94 -7.73 8.64 -37.32
N ALA A 95 -6.49 8.82 -36.87
CA ALA A 95 -5.31 8.30 -37.53
C ALA A 95 -5.04 6.80 -37.25
N GLY A 96 -5.78 6.17 -36.33
CA GLY A 96 -5.52 4.81 -35.87
C GLY A 96 -4.21 4.69 -35.07
N GLU A 97 -3.78 5.78 -34.44
CA GLU A 97 -2.52 5.90 -33.69
C GLU A 97 -2.66 5.53 -32.20
N GLY A 98 -1.53 5.41 -31.50
CA GLY A 98 -1.48 4.88 -30.13
C GLY A 98 -1.85 5.85 -29.00
N ALA A 99 -1.95 7.15 -29.25
CA ALA A 99 -2.16 8.19 -28.23
C ALA A 99 -3.66 8.44 -27.97
N LEU A 100 -4.34 7.49 -27.34
CA LEU A 100 -5.81 7.51 -27.21
C LEU A 100 -6.32 8.15 -25.92
N PHE A 101 -5.63 7.96 -24.80
CA PHE A 101 -6.10 8.45 -23.50
C PHE A 101 -5.87 9.97 -23.37
N SER A 102 -6.85 10.72 -22.85
CA SER A 102 -6.74 12.17 -22.64
C SER A 102 -6.88 12.54 -21.17
N GLU A 103 -5.78 12.94 -20.56
CA GLU A 103 -5.79 13.51 -19.20
C GLU A 103 -6.59 14.82 -19.12
N GLU A 104 -6.63 15.65 -20.17
CA GLU A 104 -7.45 16.87 -20.16
C GLU A 104 -8.94 16.57 -19.97
N ASN A 105 -9.48 15.58 -20.71
CA ASN A 105 -10.88 15.19 -20.54
C ASN A 105 -11.12 14.48 -19.20
N ALA A 106 -10.14 13.70 -18.71
CA ALA A 106 -10.22 13.09 -17.39
C ALA A 106 -10.27 14.15 -16.26
N LEU A 107 -9.41 15.16 -16.30
CA LEU A 107 -9.39 16.27 -15.35
C LEU A 107 -10.69 17.07 -15.34
N ARG A 108 -11.40 17.17 -16.46
CA ARG A 108 -12.75 17.77 -16.51
C ARG A 108 -13.75 16.99 -15.67
N ILE A 109 -13.72 15.65 -15.72
CA ILE A 109 -14.59 14.80 -14.89
C ILE A 109 -14.20 14.92 -13.42
N ILE A 110 -12.89 14.84 -13.13
CA ILE A 110 -12.34 14.99 -11.77
C ILE A 110 -12.78 16.32 -11.16
N SER A 111 -12.56 17.44 -11.85
CA SER A 111 -12.90 18.77 -11.35
C SER A 111 -14.41 18.95 -11.17
N LYS A 112 -15.23 18.37 -12.05
CA LYS A 112 -16.68 18.41 -11.89
C LYS A 112 -17.16 17.68 -10.64
N LEU A 113 -16.60 16.51 -10.35
CA LEU A 113 -16.94 15.74 -9.16
C LEU A 113 -16.40 16.40 -7.88
N SER A 114 -15.11 16.74 -7.86
CA SER A 114 -14.40 17.18 -6.65
C SER A 114 -14.49 18.67 -6.37
N ASP A 115 -14.39 19.55 -7.37
CA ASP A 115 -14.34 21.00 -7.11
C ASP A 115 -15.72 21.65 -7.23
N GLU A 116 -16.55 21.20 -8.17
CA GLU A 116 -17.87 21.78 -8.41
C GLU A 116 -18.98 21.15 -7.56
N ILE A 117 -19.10 19.81 -7.55
CA ILE A 117 -20.08 19.11 -6.70
C ILE A 117 -19.54 19.02 -5.26
N GLY A 118 -18.27 18.67 -5.09
CA GLY A 118 -17.61 18.71 -3.79
C GLY A 118 -17.67 17.37 -3.05
N TYR A 119 -18.13 17.43 -1.80
CA TYR A 119 -18.08 16.34 -0.82
C TYR A 119 -19.23 15.34 -1.07
N ARG A 120 -18.95 14.27 -1.80
CA ARG A 120 -19.93 13.26 -2.25
C ARG A 120 -20.10 12.15 -1.22
N VAL A 121 -20.24 12.53 0.05
CA VAL A 121 -20.37 11.60 1.17
C VAL A 121 -21.69 10.84 1.07
N VAL A 122 -21.65 9.52 1.16
CA VAL A 122 -22.86 8.70 1.07
C VAL A 122 -23.89 9.12 2.13
N GLY A 123 -25.10 9.43 1.65
CA GLY A 123 -26.22 9.89 2.46
C GLY A 123 -26.54 11.39 2.29
N THR A 124 -25.67 12.17 1.64
CA THR A 124 -25.92 13.59 1.36
C THR A 124 -26.62 13.83 0.02
N ALA A 125 -27.09 15.07 -0.19
CA ALA A 125 -27.65 15.49 -1.46
C ALA A 125 -26.59 15.53 -2.57
N GLU A 126 -25.36 15.93 -2.26
CA GLU A 126 -24.21 15.99 -3.17
C GLU A 126 -23.84 14.61 -3.72
N HIS A 127 -23.95 13.56 -2.90
CA HIS A 127 -23.81 12.17 -3.35
C HIS A 127 -24.82 11.83 -4.46
N VAL A 128 -26.11 12.13 -4.25
CA VAL A 128 -27.14 11.89 -5.28
C VAL A 128 -26.97 12.80 -6.49
N GLN A 129 -26.54 14.04 -6.29
CA GLN A 129 -26.27 14.98 -7.38
C GLN A 129 -25.13 14.48 -8.28
N ALA A 130 -24.06 13.95 -7.70
CA ALA A 130 -22.96 13.35 -8.45
C ALA A 130 -23.41 12.13 -9.24
N GLU A 131 -24.17 11.23 -8.59
CA GLU A 131 -24.76 10.06 -9.24
C GLU A 131 -25.63 10.45 -10.44
N ASP A 132 -26.60 11.36 -10.26
CA ASP A 132 -27.55 11.74 -11.30
C ASP A 132 -26.86 12.51 -12.44
N TRP A 133 -25.88 13.37 -12.13
CA TRP A 133 -25.08 14.05 -13.15
C TRP A 133 -24.27 13.04 -13.96
N PHE A 134 -23.58 12.11 -13.29
CA PHE A 134 -22.71 11.16 -13.96
C PHE A 134 -23.50 10.13 -14.76
N GLU A 135 -24.66 9.67 -14.27
CA GLU A 135 -25.61 8.85 -15.03
C GLU A 135 -25.98 9.55 -16.36
N ALA A 136 -26.29 10.85 -16.32
CA ALA A 136 -26.61 11.61 -17.52
C ALA A 136 -25.43 11.71 -18.51
N GLU A 137 -24.18 11.75 -18.03
CA GLU A 137 -22.99 11.66 -18.89
C GLU A 137 -22.86 10.27 -19.53
N LEU A 138 -23.02 9.20 -18.76
CA LEU A 138 -22.91 7.82 -19.24
C LEU A 138 -23.98 7.49 -20.28
N ARG A 139 -25.23 7.92 -20.06
CA ARG A 139 -26.34 7.67 -20.98
C ARG A 139 -26.16 8.30 -22.37
N LYS A 140 -25.26 9.27 -22.54
CA LYS A 140 -24.89 9.81 -23.87
C LYS A 140 -24.25 8.76 -24.76
N PHE A 141 -23.65 7.72 -24.17
CA PHE A 141 -23.02 6.62 -24.87
C PHE A 141 -23.95 5.42 -25.06
N GLU A 142 -25.17 5.43 -24.50
CA GLU A 142 -26.07 4.27 -24.55
C GLU A 142 -26.53 3.97 -25.99
N GLY A 143 -26.45 2.69 -26.39
CA GLY A 143 -26.84 2.21 -27.71
C GLY A 143 -25.68 1.70 -28.56
N TRP A 144 -25.84 1.77 -29.87
CA TRP A 144 -24.96 1.12 -30.84
C TRP A 144 -23.98 2.09 -31.49
N HIS A 145 -22.69 1.71 -31.52
CA HIS A 145 -21.59 2.48 -32.11
C HIS A 145 -20.89 1.67 -33.20
N PRO A 146 -20.58 2.25 -34.38
CA PRO A 146 -19.88 1.53 -35.44
C PRO A 146 -18.41 1.26 -35.09
N ILE A 147 -17.83 0.18 -35.62
CA ILE A 147 -16.40 -0.13 -35.43
C ILE A 147 -15.51 0.59 -36.47
N GLU A 148 -16.02 0.86 -37.67
CA GLU A 148 -15.29 1.52 -38.75
C GLU A 148 -15.78 2.96 -38.96
N LEU A 149 -14.87 3.84 -39.43
CA LEU A 149 -15.21 5.17 -39.91
C LEU A 149 -16.00 5.04 -41.23
N ASP A 150 -17.24 5.55 -41.29
CA ASP A 150 -18.03 5.53 -42.53
C ASP A 150 -17.50 6.58 -43.53
N VAL A 151 -16.49 6.20 -44.31
CA VAL A 151 -15.84 7.08 -45.30
C VAL A 151 -16.76 7.39 -46.51
N SER A 152 -17.88 6.68 -46.66
CA SER A 152 -18.79 6.84 -47.80
C SER A 152 -19.66 8.10 -47.72
N ALA A 153 -19.88 8.63 -46.52
CA ALA A 153 -20.66 9.86 -46.30
C ALA A 153 -19.87 11.15 -46.60
N ALA A 154 -18.53 11.10 -46.63
CA ALA A 154 -17.67 12.27 -46.85
C ALA A 154 -17.52 12.65 -48.34
N GLY A 155 -17.81 11.74 -49.28
CA GLY A 155 -17.64 11.96 -50.72
C GLY A 155 -18.78 12.71 -51.42
N SER A 156 -19.82 13.15 -50.70
CA SER A 156 -21.07 13.67 -51.28
C SER A 156 -21.52 15.02 -50.71
N ARG A 157 -20.60 15.96 -50.44
CA ARG A 157 -20.99 17.35 -50.13
C ARG A 157 -20.18 18.36 -50.94
N ASN A 158 -20.70 18.66 -52.12
CA ASN A 158 -20.39 19.89 -52.84
C ASN A 158 -20.87 21.11 -52.03
N ALA A 159 -20.12 22.19 -52.19
CA ALA A 159 -20.14 23.49 -51.53
C ALA A 159 -21.50 24.05 -51.03
N SER A 160 -21.41 24.73 -49.88
CA SER A 160 -22.36 25.64 -49.19
C SER A 160 -23.27 25.04 -48.10
N MET A 161 -22.81 25.11 -46.84
CA MET A 161 -23.69 25.20 -45.66
C MET A 161 -22.97 25.81 -44.44
N PRO A 162 -23.67 26.53 -43.53
CA PRO A 162 -23.08 27.23 -42.40
C PRO A 162 -22.77 26.31 -41.21
N GLN A 163 -21.88 26.78 -40.33
CA GLN A 163 -21.48 26.13 -39.07
C GLN A 163 -22.67 25.93 -38.11
N ASN A 164 -23.26 24.73 -38.12
CA ASN A 164 -23.90 24.08 -36.96
C ASN A 164 -24.19 22.61 -37.33
N SER A 165 -23.33 21.69 -36.90
CA SER A 165 -23.37 20.28 -37.35
C SER A 165 -23.39 19.24 -36.22
N ALA A 166 -23.97 19.58 -35.06
CA ALA A 166 -24.19 18.61 -33.97
C ALA A 166 -25.59 17.99 -33.97
N GLU A 167 -26.61 18.67 -34.49
CA GLU A 167 -28.00 18.17 -34.49
C GLU A 167 -28.31 17.26 -35.70
N ASN A 168 -27.75 17.54 -36.87
CA ASN A 168 -28.02 16.77 -38.10
C ASN A 168 -27.37 15.38 -38.16
N ILE A 169 -26.54 15.02 -37.18
CA ILE A 169 -25.93 13.69 -37.07
C ILE A 169 -26.84 12.75 -36.26
N LYS A 170 -27.65 13.27 -35.32
CA LYS A 170 -28.52 12.46 -34.46
C LYS A 170 -29.68 11.81 -35.22
N GLU A 171 -30.22 12.45 -36.26
CA GLU A 171 -31.36 11.89 -37.03
C GLU A 171 -30.96 10.77 -38.00
N SER A 172 -29.71 10.72 -38.48
CA SER A 172 -29.24 9.62 -39.34
C SER A 172 -28.88 8.34 -38.57
N PHE A 173 -28.62 8.43 -37.26
CA PHE A 173 -28.30 7.26 -36.42
C PHE A 173 -29.54 6.66 -35.73
N ALA A 174 -30.61 7.44 -35.53
CA ALA A 174 -31.83 6.96 -34.88
C ALA A 174 -32.67 6.00 -35.77
N THR A 175 -32.58 6.11 -37.09
CA THR A 175 -33.39 5.34 -38.05
C THR A 175 -32.83 3.97 -38.45
N ASN A 176 -31.66 3.58 -37.93
CA ASN A 176 -30.95 2.35 -38.32
C ASN A 176 -30.83 1.29 -37.20
N ARG A 177 -31.68 1.35 -36.16
CA ARG A 177 -31.66 0.41 -35.02
C ARG A 177 -31.94 -1.07 -35.37
N THR A 178 -32.39 -1.38 -36.59
CA THR A 178 -32.90 -2.72 -36.92
C THR A 178 -32.26 -3.41 -38.13
N ALA A 179 -31.23 -2.84 -38.77
CA ALA A 179 -30.74 -3.38 -40.05
C ALA A 179 -29.21 -3.54 -40.23
N ARG A 180 -28.34 -3.01 -39.36
CA ARG A 180 -26.88 -3.30 -39.40
C ARG A 180 -26.56 -4.33 -38.32
N GLY A 181 -25.99 -5.48 -38.73
CA GLY A 181 -25.96 -6.72 -37.95
C GLY A 181 -25.14 -6.66 -36.64
N ARG A 182 -25.63 -7.40 -35.63
CA ARG A 182 -24.86 -7.75 -34.42
C ARG A 182 -23.48 -8.29 -34.82
N GLY A 183 -22.41 -7.88 -34.13
CA GLY A 183 -21.03 -8.25 -34.43
C GLY A 183 -20.26 -7.35 -35.41
N GLN A 184 -20.85 -6.25 -35.91
CA GLN A 184 -20.18 -5.22 -36.74
C GLN A 184 -20.03 -3.85 -36.05
N GLY A 185 -20.27 -3.81 -34.75
CA GLY A 185 -20.29 -2.59 -33.94
C GLY A 185 -20.13 -2.92 -32.45
N VAL A 186 -20.17 -1.89 -31.62
CA VAL A 186 -20.14 -1.98 -30.17
C VAL A 186 -21.50 -1.59 -29.62
N GLU A 187 -22.05 -2.41 -28.72
CA GLU A 187 -23.25 -2.12 -27.93
C GLU A 187 -22.84 -1.64 -26.54
N VAL A 188 -23.43 -0.53 -26.12
CA VAL A 188 -23.31 0.03 -24.77
C VAL A 188 -24.66 -0.04 -24.07
N GLU A 189 -24.69 -0.74 -22.95
CA GLU A 189 -25.84 -0.86 -22.06
C GLU A 189 -25.53 -0.19 -20.72
N VAL A 190 -26.48 0.57 -20.17
CA VAL A 190 -26.29 1.35 -18.94
C VAL A 190 -27.40 1.02 -17.93
N TRP A 191 -27.01 0.68 -16.70
CA TRP A 191 -27.91 0.42 -15.58
C TRP A 191 -27.59 1.30 -14.39
N LYS A 192 -28.66 1.70 -13.68
CA LYS A 192 -28.61 2.22 -12.32
C LYS A 192 -29.11 1.12 -11.40
N GLN A 193 -28.24 0.54 -10.60
CA GLN A 193 -28.62 -0.40 -9.57
C GLN A 193 -28.89 0.38 -8.29
N ILE A 194 -30.02 0.12 -7.64
CA ILE A 194 -30.33 0.61 -6.30
C ILE A 194 -30.79 -0.61 -5.50
N GLY A 195 -30.21 -0.84 -4.33
CA GLY A 195 -30.56 -2.00 -3.53
C GLY A 195 -30.07 -1.96 -2.09
N ASP A 196 -30.52 -2.95 -1.35
CA ASP A 196 -30.25 -3.11 0.08
C ASP A 196 -29.34 -4.32 0.29
N GLY A 197 -28.68 -4.37 1.43
CA GLY A 197 -27.90 -5.53 1.81
C GLY A 197 -27.25 -5.42 3.18
N ALA A 198 -26.50 -6.45 3.52
CA ALA A 198 -25.73 -6.53 4.73
C ALA A 198 -24.47 -7.33 4.46
N HIS A 199 -23.34 -6.92 5.04
CA HIS A 199 -22.08 -7.64 4.94
C HIS A 199 -21.24 -7.48 6.21
N ARG A 200 -20.27 -8.38 6.35
CA ARG A 200 -19.29 -8.36 7.42
C ARG A 200 -18.02 -7.70 6.89
N PHE A 201 -17.54 -6.70 7.61
CA PHE A 201 -16.27 -6.06 7.34
C PHE A 201 -15.29 -6.29 8.49
N ASP A 202 -14.18 -6.96 8.21
CA ASP A 202 -13.12 -7.20 9.20
C ASP A 202 -12.01 -6.17 8.99
N PHE A 203 -11.71 -5.40 10.02
CA PHE A 203 -10.71 -4.33 9.96
C PHE A 203 -10.02 -4.14 11.30
N MET A 204 -8.68 -4.08 11.30
CA MET A 204 -7.88 -3.80 12.50
C MET A 204 -8.16 -4.73 13.70
N SER A 205 -8.39 -6.02 13.46
CA SER A 205 -8.81 -7.02 14.46
C SER A 205 -10.22 -6.81 15.03
N SER A 206 -10.96 -5.81 14.56
CA SER A 206 -12.35 -5.56 14.87
C SER A 206 -13.26 -6.11 13.78
N VAL A 207 -14.43 -6.59 14.18
CA VAL A 207 -15.50 -6.98 13.26
C VAL A 207 -16.54 -5.86 13.24
N VAL A 208 -16.91 -5.41 12.05
CA VAL A 208 -17.95 -4.42 11.82
C VAL A 208 -19.09 -5.08 11.07
N TRP A 209 -20.27 -5.02 11.66
CA TRP A 209 -21.49 -5.53 11.06
C TRP A 209 -22.21 -4.38 10.35
N LYS A 210 -22.45 -4.55 9.05
CA LYS A 210 -23.00 -3.48 8.23
C LYS A 210 -24.36 -3.85 7.65
N LYS A 211 -25.27 -2.89 7.67
CA LYS A 211 -26.46 -2.86 6.81
C LYS A 211 -26.41 -1.60 5.94
N TYR A 212 -26.94 -1.70 4.74
CA TYR A 212 -27.09 -0.56 3.84
C TYR A 212 -28.41 -0.65 3.10
N TYR A 213 -29.01 0.52 2.82
CA TYR A 213 -30.29 0.61 2.13
C TYR A 213 -30.26 1.64 1.01
N GLY A 214 -30.90 1.29 -0.10
CA GLY A 214 -30.96 2.10 -1.30
C GLY A 214 -29.59 2.45 -1.87
N MET A 215 -28.54 1.71 -1.54
CA MET A 215 -27.18 1.94 -2.03
C MET A 215 -27.14 1.80 -3.55
N SER A 216 -26.34 2.61 -4.25
CA SER A 216 -26.39 2.70 -5.70
C SER A 216 -25.08 2.39 -6.43
N ASN A 217 -25.22 1.82 -7.62
CA ASN A 217 -24.16 1.65 -8.61
C ASN A 217 -24.61 2.18 -9.98
N LEU A 218 -23.67 2.74 -10.74
CA LEU A 218 -23.81 2.97 -12.16
C LEU A 218 -22.96 1.94 -12.91
N ILE A 219 -23.60 1.17 -13.78
CA ILE A 219 -23.01 -0.01 -14.40
C ILE A 219 -23.12 0.15 -15.91
N VAL A 220 -21.99 0.04 -16.61
CA VAL A 220 -21.94 0.12 -18.07
C VAL A 220 -21.35 -1.16 -18.62
N ARG A 221 -22.04 -1.82 -19.56
CA ARG A 221 -21.46 -2.93 -20.32
C ARG A 221 -21.17 -2.50 -21.74
N ILE A 222 -19.95 -2.79 -22.20
CA ILE A 222 -19.50 -2.61 -23.56
C ILE A 222 -19.27 -3.99 -24.17
N SER A 223 -19.95 -4.34 -25.27
CA SER A 223 -19.75 -5.62 -25.97
C SER A 223 -19.94 -5.48 -27.48
N ASP A 224 -19.78 -6.57 -28.24
CA ASP A 224 -20.09 -6.61 -29.68
C ASP A 224 -21.59 -6.85 -30.00
N GLY A 225 -22.43 -6.80 -28.97
CA GLY A 225 -23.88 -7.09 -29.01
C GLY A 225 -24.27 -8.55 -29.26
N THR A 226 -23.31 -9.48 -29.34
CA THR A 226 -23.60 -10.92 -29.45
C THR A 226 -23.71 -11.56 -28.07
N ASP A 227 -24.44 -12.67 -27.97
CA ASP A 227 -24.54 -13.41 -26.71
C ASP A 227 -23.18 -14.02 -26.35
N GLU A 228 -22.42 -14.50 -27.34
CA GLU A 228 -21.07 -15.03 -27.17
C GLU A 228 -20.10 -13.99 -26.58
N GLY A 229 -20.07 -12.77 -27.14
CA GLY A 229 -19.21 -11.69 -26.63
C GLY A 229 -19.59 -11.21 -25.22
N LYS A 230 -20.83 -11.50 -24.79
CA LYS A 230 -21.36 -11.18 -23.46
C LYS A 230 -21.11 -12.27 -22.41
N GLN A 231 -20.64 -13.46 -22.80
CA GLN A 231 -20.45 -14.60 -21.87
C GLN A 231 -19.35 -14.37 -20.84
N ASP A 232 -18.26 -13.72 -21.26
CA ASP A 232 -17.10 -13.45 -20.42
C ASP A 232 -16.81 -11.95 -20.44
N ALA A 233 -16.64 -11.38 -19.25
CA ALA A 233 -16.43 -9.95 -19.05
C ALA A 233 -15.23 -9.64 -18.14
N LEU A 234 -14.55 -8.53 -18.45
CA LEU A 234 -13.60 -7.88 -17.55
C LEU A 234 -14.33 -6.80 -16.77
N LEU A 235 -14.26 -6.84 -15.44
CA LEU A 235 -14.76 -5.77 -14.57
C LEU A 235 -13.67 -4.73 -14.34
N LEU A 236 -13.99 -3.45 -14.59
CA LEU A 236 -13.20 -2.30 -14.16
C LEU A 236 -14.00 -1.57 -13.08
N ASN A 237 -13.40 -1.32 -11.93
CA ASN A 237 -14.05 -0.69 -10.78
C ASN A 237 -13.37 0.62 -10.37
N ALA A 238 -14.18 1.60 -10.01
CA ALA A 238 -13.81 2.86 -9.35
C ALA A 238 -15.01 3.34 -8.51
N HIS A 239 -14.77 4.14 -7.46
CA HIS A 239 -15.84 4.64 -6.59
C HIS A 239 -16.12 6.14 -6.79
N ILE A 240 -17.40 6.52 -6.78
CA ILE A 240 -17.86 7.89 -7.01
C ILE A 240 -17.87 8.68 -5.69
N ASP A 241 -18.18 8.03 -4.57
CA ASP A 241 -18.26 8.70 -3.28
C ASP A 241 -16.91 9.26 -2.82
N SER A 242 -16.96 10.17 -1.87
CA SER A 242 -15.76 10.74 -1.24
C SER A 242 -15.84 10.67 0.28
N THR A 243 -14.68 10.66 0.93
CA THR A 243 -14.58 10.58 2.40
C THR A 243 -14.88 11.89 3.15
N LEU A 244 -14.87 11.80 4.47
CA LEU A 244 -14.97 12.93 5.40
C LEU A 244 -13.55 13.43 5.80
N PRO A 245 -13.14 14.69 5.58
CA PRO A 245 -13.74 15.80 4.83
C PRO A 245 -12.97 15.99 3.50
N SER A 246 -13.05 15.02 2.60
CA SER A 246 -12.30 15.05 1.33
C SER A 246 -13.23 15.34 0.15
N PRO A 247 -12.88 16.27 -0.75
CA PRO A 247 -13.52 16.38 -2.05
C PRO A 247 -13.23 15.20 -2.98
N GLY A 248 -12.17 14.42 -2.72
CA GLY A 248 -11.92 13.17 -3.43
C GLY A 248 -11.60 13.34 -4.91
N ALA A 249 -10.60 14.17 -5.24
CA ALA A 249 -10.19 14.41 -6.62
C ALA A 249 -9.33 13.29 -7.17
N ALA A 250 -8.28 12.91 -6.45
CA ALA A 250 -7.56 11.68 -6.72
C ALA A 250 -8.40 10.48 -6.27
N ASP A 251 -9.03 10.57 -5.10
CA ASP A 251 -9.68 9.48 -4.37
C ASP A 251 -11.23 9.59 -4.36
N ASP A 252 -11.96 8.97 -5.28
CA ASP A 252 -11.48 8.26 -6.48
C ASP A 252 -11.97 8.91 -7.78
N GLY A 253 -12.00 10.25 -7.80
CA GLY A 253 -12.28 11.01 -9.02
C GLY A 253 -11.36 10.62 -10.19
N ALA A 254 -10.10 10.25 -9.90
CA ALA A 254 -9.15 9.81 -10.91
C ALA A 254 -9.53 8.45 -11.52
N GLY A 255 -9.87 7.44 -10.71
CA GLY A 255 -10.35 6.15 -11.20
C GLY A 255 -11.62 6.30 -12.02
N VAL A 256 -12.61 7.04 -11.52
CA VAL A 256 -13.87 7.34 -12.25
C VAL A 256 -13.58 7.98 -13.61
N ALA A 257 -12.67 8.94 -13.67
CA ALA A 257 -12.31 9.61 -14.91
C ALA A 257 -11.58 8.68 -15.90
N VAL A 258 -10.73 7.77 -15.41
CA VAL A 258 -10.08 6.75 -16.24
C VAL A 258 -11.12 5.84 -16.89
N LEU A 259 -12.08 5.31 -16.11
CA LEU A 259 -13.14 4.44 -16.63
C LEU A 259 -14.02 5.18 -17.65
N TYR A 260 -14.36 6.45 -17.39
CA TYR A 260 -15.13 7.28 -18.32
C TYR A 260 -14.39 7.51 -19.64
N GLU A 261 -13.07 7.73 -19.59
CA GLU A 261 -12.27 7.91 -20.79
C GLU A 261 -12.13 6.59 -21.57
N LEU A 262 -12.02 5.45 -20.90
CA LEU A 262 -12.11 4.14 -21.56
C LEU A 262 -13.46 3.94 -22.27
N LEU A 263 -14.58 4.34 -21.66
CA LEU A 263 -15.89 4.30 -22.33
C LEU A 263 -15.88 5.11 -23.63
N ARG A 264 -15.30 6.32 -23.62
CA ARG A 264 -15.18 7.14 -24.83
C ARG A 264 -14.30 6.49 -25.89
N ILE A 265 -13.13 5.97 -25.51
CA ILE A 265 -12.21 5.29 -26.42
C ILE A 265 -12.89 4.10 -27.06
N PHE A 266 -13.55 3.24 -26.28
CA PHE A 266 -14.21 2.02 -26.77
C PHE A 266 -15.53 2.26 -27.52
N THR A 267 -15.95 3.51 -27.66
CA THR A 267 -17.13 3.92 -28.46
C THR A 267 -16.78 4.82 -29.63
N THR A 268 -15.49 5.12 -29.85
CA THR A 268 -15.02 5.98 -30.94
C THR A 268 -14.32 5.16 -32.04
N PRO A 269 -14.83 5.13 -33.29
CA PRO A 269 -14.16 4.44 -34.40
C PRO A 269 -12.84 5.12 -34.80
N PRO A 270 -11.84 4.37 -35.33
CA PRO A 270 -11.86 2.93 -35.57
C PRO A 270 -11.56 2.10 -34.32
N LEU A 271 -12.31 1.01 -34.13
CA LEU A 271 -12.18 0.11 -32.97
C LEU A 271 -11.59 -1.25 -33.37
N GLY A 272 -10.87 -1.87 -32.45
CA GLY A 272 -10.56 -3.30 -32.56
C GLY A 272 -11.81 -4.14 -32.31
N LYS A 273 -11.88 -5.35 -32.87
CA LYS A 273 -12.93 -6.31 -32.53
C LYS A 273 -12.87 -6.65 -31.04
N LEU A 274 -14.01 -6.56 -30.35
CA LEU A 274 -14.15 -7.01 -28.97
C LEU A 274 -14.35 -8.55 -28.96
N HIS A 275 -13.48 -9.27 -28.26
CA HIS A 275 -13.60 -10.72 -28.06
C HIS A 275 -14.32 -11.07 -26.74
N HIS A 276 -14.27 -10.14 -25.79
CA HIS A 276 -14.95 -10.24 -24.50
C HIS A 276 -15.66 -8.92 -24.23
N SER A 277 -16.55 -8.90 -23.25
CA SER A 277 -17.21 -7.65 -22.83
C SER A 277 -16.42 -6.94 -21.73
N ILE A 278 -16.64 -5.64 -21.59
CA ILE A 278 -16.15 -4.83 -20.48
C ILE A 278 -17.35 -4.46 -19.63
N VAL A 279 -17.24 -4.61 -18.32
CA VAL A 279 -18.16 -4.00 -17.37
C VAL A 279 -17.40 -2.90 -16.64
N LEU A 280 -17.86 -1.66 -16.80
CA LEU A 280 -17.42 -0.52 -16.00
C LEU A 280 -18.38 -0.38 -14.83
N LEU A 281 -17.86 -0.45 -13.62
CA LEU A 281 -18.60 -0.27 -12.39
C LEU A 281 -18.13 1.01 -11.72
N PHE A 282 -19.07 1.95 -11.59
CA PHE A 282 -18.90 3.15 -10.80
C PHE A 282 -19.79 3.01 -9.58
N ASN A 283 -19.19 2.66 -8.45
CA ASN A 283 -19.92 2.30 -7.24
C ASN A 283 -19.93 3.46 -6.23
N ASN A 284 -20.80 3.38 -5.22
CA ASN A 284 -20.77 4.27 -4.06
C ASN A 284 -20.50 3.47 -2.77
N GLY A 285 -20.14 4.19 -1.72
CA GLY A 285 -20.01 3.61 -0.38
C GLY A 285 -18.77 2.78 -0.18
N GLU A 286 -17.71 2.98 -0.98
CA GLU A 286 -16.36 2.50 -0.67
C GLU A 286 -15.93 3.05 0.69
N GLU A 287 -16.02 4.36 0.85
CA GLU A 287 -15.53 5.13 2.01
C GLU A 287 -16.28 4.80 3.29
N SER A 288 -17.48 4.27 3.10
CA SER A 288 -18.33 3.81 4.16
C SER A 288 -18.01 2.39 4.62
N LEU A 289 -17.02 1.73 4.00
CA LEU A 289 -16.61 0.32 4.04
C LEU A 289 -17.26 -0.57 2.96
N GLN A 290 -17.13 -0.21 1.67
CA GLN A 290 -17.32 -1.03 0.45
C GLN A 290 -18.71 -1.64 0.26
N ASP A 291 -19.76 -0.84 0.45
CA ASP A 291 -21.15 -1.33 0.40
C ASP A 291 -21.66 -1.63 -1.01
N ALA A 292 -21.46 -0.73 -1.98
CA ALA A 292 -22.07 -0.93 -3.29
C ALA A 292 -21.30 -1.92 -4.18
N SER A 293 -19.99 -2.09 -3.98
CA SER A 293 -19.24 -3.17 -4.63
C SER A 293 -19.72 -4.55 -4.16
N HIS A 294 -20.03 -4.71 -2.87
CA HIS A 294 -20.73 -5.89 -2.34
C HIS A 294 -22.11 -6.06 -2.98
N LEU A 295 -22.92 -4.99 -3.07
CA LEU A 295 -24.22 -5.02 -3.74
C LEU A 295 -24.14 -5.46 -5.21
N TYR A 296 -23.15 -4.99 -5.96
CA TYR A 296 -22.94 -5.37 -7.35
C TYR A 296 -22.64 -6.87 -7.47
N ILE A 297 -21.58 -7.32 -6.79
CA ILE A 297 -21.04 -8.66 -7.00
C ILE A 297 -21.99 -9.75 -6.51
N THR A 298 -22.86 -9.45 -5.54
CA THR A 298 -23.82 -10.41 -4.99
C THR A 298 -25.18 -10.39 -5.68
N GLN A 299 -25.62 -9.27 -6.27
CA GLN A 299 -27.01 -9.13 -6.72
C GLN A 299 -27.19 -8.74 -8.20
N HIS A 300 -26.22 -8.07 -8.84
CA HIS A 300 -26.43 -7.57 -10.20
C HIS A 300 -26.28 -8.65 -11.28
N HIS A 301 -27.21 -8.75 -12.22
CA HIS A 301 -27.22 -9.86 -13.19
C HIS A 301 -25.95 -9.99 -14.07
N THR A 302 -25.22 -8.88 -14.31
CA THR A 302 -23.96 -8.91 -15.07
C THR A 302 -22.79 -9.55 -14.30
N ASN A 303 -22.89 -9.74 -12.98
CA ASN A 303 -21.82 -10.34 -12.17
C ASN A 303 -21.41 -11.74 -12.68
N SER A 304 -22.38 -12.49 -13.20
CA SER A 304 -22.24 -13.87 -13.64
C SER A 304 -21.32 -14.06 -14.86
N SER A 305 -21.15 -13.02 -15.68
CA SER A 305 -20.22 -13.05 -16.82
C SER A 305 -18.82 -12.58 -16.46
N VAL A 306 -18.63 -11.93 -15.30
CA VAL A 306 -17.31 -11.41 -14.90
C VAL A 306 -16.35 -12.57 -14.63
N ARG A 307 -15.12 -12.46 -15.16
CA ARG A 307 -14.05 -13.46 -15.00
C ARG A 307 -12.82 -12.92 -14.28
N ALA A 308 -12.62 -11.61 -14.34
CA ALA A 308 -11.54 -10.93 -13.65
C ALA A 308 -11.90 -9.47 -13.37
N VAL A 309 -11.18 -8.86 -12.44
CA VAL A 309 -11.34 -7.46 -12.05
C VAL A 309 -10.03 -6.67 -12.15
N VAL A 310 -10.11 -5.40 -12.53
CA VAL A 310 -9.07 -4.39 -12.31
C VAL A 310 -9.70 -3.29 -11.48
N ASN A 311 -9.21 -3.10 -10.26
CA ASN A 311 -9.66 -2.08 -9.33
C ASN A 311 -8.71 -0.88 -9.37
N LEU A 312 -9.28 0.32 -9.44
CA LEU A 312 -8.54 1.57 -9.52
C LEU A 312 -8.80 2.37 -8.25
N GLU A 313 -7.73 2.89 -7.65
CA GLU A 313 -7.76 3.58 -6.36
C GLU A 313 -6.76 4.72 -6.34
N ALA A 314 -6.85 5.56 -5.32
CA ALA A 314 -5.79 6.53 -5.02
C ALA A 314 -5.65 6.73 -3.52
N CYS A 315 -4.43 6.55 -3.01
CA CYS A 315 -4.06 7.04 -1.69
C CYS A 315 -3.06 8.19 -1.74
N GLY A 316 -2.89 8.81 -2.91
CA GLY A 316 -1.95 9.90 -3.19
C GLY A 316 -2.33 10.66 -4.46
N VAL A 317 -1.55 11.71 -4.78
CA VAL A 317 -1.83 12.65 -5.87
C VAL A 317 -0.70 12.77 -6.90
N SER A 318 0.43 12.08 -6.68
CA SER A 318 1.67 12.26 -7.44
C SER A 318 2.37 10.93 -7.77
N GLY A 319 3.29 10.97 -8.73
CA GLY A 319 4.09 9.80 -9.13
C GLY A 319 3.34 8.70 -9.90
N PRO A 320 4.04 7.61 -10.28
CA PRO A 320 3.44 6.50 -11.02
C PRO A 320 2.45 5.68 -10.16
N GLU A 321 1.42 5.10 -10.78
CA GLU A 321 0.52 4.19 -10.06
C GLU A 321 1.23 2.88 -9.70
N LEU A 322 1.02 2.39 -8.49
CA LEU A 322 1.56 1.14 -8.00
C LEU A 322 0.56 0.00 -8.20
N LEU A 323 0.98 -1.10 -8.83
CA LEU A 323 0.31 -2.40 -8.70
C LEU A 323 0.69 -3.02 -7.35
N PHE A 324 -0.23 -2.99 -6.39
CA PHE A 324 0.02 -3.44 -5.03
C PHE A 324 -0.62 -4.80 -4.70
N GLN A 325 -1.66 -5.24 -5.42
CA GLN A 325 -2.16 -6.62 -5.33
C GLN A 325 -2.37 -7.25 -6.70
N ALA A 326 -2.05 -8.54 -6.79
CA ALA A 326 -2.39 -9.37 -7.95
C ALA A 326 -2.67 -10.81 -7.52
N THR A 327 -3.71 -11.43 -8.08
CA THR A 327 -4.19 -12.75 -7.61
C THR A 327 -4.15 -13.86 -8.66
N SER A 328 -3.67 -13.58 -9.89
CA SER A 328 -3.53 -14.59 -10.95
C SER A 328 -2.33 -14.34 -11.87
N GLU A 329 -1.75 -15.44 -12.40
CA GLU A 329 -0.74 -15.40 -13.46
C GLU A 329 -1.25 -14.75 -14.75
N SER A 330 -2.51 -15.00 -15.15
CA SER A 330 -3.10 -14.38 -16.34
C SER A 330 -3.18 -12.87 -16.21
N MET A 331 -3.52 -12.37 -15.01
CA MET A 331 -3.62 -10.94 -14.72
C MET A 331 -2.25 -10.28 -14.64
N ILE A 332 -1.25 -10.93 -14.03
CA ILE A 332 0.14 -10.46 -14.05
C ILE A 332 0.68 -10.41 -15.49
N LYS A 333 0.28 -11.35 -16.34
CA LYS A 333 0.65 -11.34 -17.76
C LYS A 333 -0.04 -10.20 -18.53
N ALA A 334 -1.29 -9.88 -18.22
CA ALA A 334 -1.93 -8.68 -18.76
C ALA A 334 -1.22 -7.40 -18.30
N TYR A 335 -0.85 -7.30 -17.03
CA TYR A 335 -0.06 -6.17 -16.53
C TYR A 335 1.31 -6.06 -17.20
N SER A 336 1.93 -7.17 -17.61
CA SER A 336 3.23 -7.12 -18.31
C SER A 336 3.21 -6.39 -19.66
N THR A 337 2.03 -6.05 -20.20
CA THR A 337 1.89 -5.31 -21.45
C THR A 337 1.76 -3.79 -21.27
N VAL A 338 1.75 -3.30 -20.02
CA VAL A 338 1.61 -1.85 -19.77
C VAL A 338 2.84 -1.08 -20.25
N PRO A 339 2.68 0.14 -20.77
CA PRO A 339 3.78 0.94 -21.30
C PRO A 339 4.76 1.41 -20.21
N ARG A 340 4.28 1.67 -18.99
CA ARG A 340 5.10 2.21 -17.89
C ARG A 340 4.85 1.45 -16.58
N PRO A 341 5.43 0.25 -16.42
CA PRO A 341 5.08 -0.62 -15.30
C PRO A 341 5.68 -0.15 -13.98
N PHE A 342 4.87 -0.06 -12.93
CA PHE A 342 5.33 0.08 -11.55
C PHE A 342 4.57 -0.89 -10.64
N GLY A 343 5.14 -2.08 -10.44
CA GLY A 343 4.54 -3.13 -9.62
C GLY A 343 5.58 -4.04 -9.03
N THR A 344 5.33 -4.58 -7.83
CA THR A 344 6.22 -5.56 -7.19
C THR A 344 5.46 -6.55 -6.33
N VAL A 345 5.86 -7.82 -6.40
CA VAL A 345 5.34 -8.88 -5.52
C VAL A 345 5.58 -8.58 -4.04
N LEU A 346 6.55 -7.71 -3.73
CA LEU A 346 6.79 -7.26 -2.36
C LEU A 346 5.62 -6.44 -1.80
N ALA A 347 4.98 -5.59 -2.61
CA ALA A 347 3.81 -4.82 -2.20
C ALA A 347 2.65 -5.78 -1.87
N ASN A 348 2.44 -6.79 -2.70
CA ASN A 348 1.45 -7.85 -2.48
C ASN A 348 1.73 -8.65 -1.19
N ASP A 349 2.99 -9.03 -0.96
CA ASP A 349 3.40 -9.72 0.27
C ASP A 349 3.13 -8.85 1.51
N ILE A 350 3.43 -7.55 1.47
CA ILE A 350 3.21 -6.61 2.59
C ILE A 350 1.71 -6.39 2.82
N PHE A 351 0.94 -6.10 1.77
CA PHE A 351 -0.48 -5.84 1.89
C PHE A 351 -1.21 -7.06 2.49
N SER A 352 -0.87 -8.27 2.01
CA SER A 352 -1.43 -9.53 2.52
C SER A 352 -1.01 -9.89 3.95
N THR A 353 -0.10 -9.15 4.60
CA THR A 353 0.17 -9.31 6.04
C THR A 353 -0.85 -8.59 6.93
N GLY A 354 -1.64 -7.65 6.38
CA GLY A 354 -2.49 -6.76 7.15
C GLY A 354 -1.73 -5.65 7.90
N LEU A 355 -0.43 -5.47 7.64
CA LEU A 355 0.36 -4.36 8.21
C LEU A 355 -0.08 -2.99 7.68
N ILE A 356 -0.55 -2.93 6.44
CA ILE A 356 -1.19 -1.74 5.88
C ILE A 356 -2.66 -1.80 6.29
N LEU A 357 -3.06 -0.86 7.14
CA LEU A 357 -4.42 -0.78 7.70
C LEU A 357 -5.35 -0.08 6.69
N SER A 358 -5.50 -0.68 5.51
CA SER A 358 -6.31 -0.19 4.39
C SER A 358 -6.90 -1.40 3.66
N ASP A 359 -8.07 -1.22 3.06
CA ASP A 359 -8.72 -2.19 2.20
C ASP A 359 -9.38 -1.45 1.03
N THR A 360 -9.84 -2.15 0.00
CA THR A 360 -10.47 -1.54 -1.19
C THR A 360 -11.63 -2.40 -1.67
N ASP A 361 -12.44 -1.90 -2.61
CA ASP A 361 -13.50 -2.69 -3.25
C ASP A 361 -13.01 -4.01 -3.84
N PHE A 362 -11.72 -4.10 -4.18
CA PHE A 362 -11.07 -5.32 -4.64
C PHE A 362 -11.38 -6.53 -3.75
N ARG A 363 -11.45 -6.33 -2.43
CA ARG A 363 -11.80 -7.38 -1.47
C ARG A 363 -13.18 -7.96 -1.76
N GLN A 364 -14.18 -7.14 -2.04
CA GLN A 364 -15.56 -7.62 -2.25
C GLN A 364 -15.62 -8.55 -3.47
N PHE A 365 -14.90 -8.20 -4.54
CA PHE A 365 -14.82 -9.01 -5.75
C PHE A 365 -14.07 -10.33 -5.56
N VAL A 366 -12.99 -10.33 -4.77
CA VAL A 366 -12.24 -11.56 -4.47
C VAL A 366 -13.00 -12.45 -3.49
N GLN A 367 -13.54 -11.89 -2.41
CA GLN A 367 -14.18 -12.63 -1.32
C GLN A 367 -15.56 -13.17 -1.72
N TYR A 368 -16.43 -12.33 -2.28
CA TYR A 368 -17.80 -12.70 -2.61
C TYR A 368 -17.95 -13.15 -4.07
N GLY A 369 -17.14 -12.62 -4.98
CA GLY A 369 -17.14 -13.01 -6.40
C GLY A 369 -16.21 -14.17 -6.75
N GLY A 370 -15.24 -14.50 -5.89
CA GLY A 370 -14.20 -15.48 -6.20
C GLY A 370 -13.32 -15.07 -7.39
N LEU A 371 -13.26 -13.76 -7.70
CA LEU A 371 -12.60 -13.24 -8.89
C LEU A 371 -11.08 -13.15 -8.70
N ALA A 372 -10.36 -13.30 -9.80
CA ALA A 372 -8.96 -12.90 -9.87
C ALA A 372 -8.84 -11.48 -10.40
N GLY A 373 -7.74 -10.78 -10.10
CA GLY A 373 -7.62 -9.41 -10.54
C GLY A 373 -6.30 -8.71 -10.21
N LEU A 374 -6.30 -7.41 -10.48
CA LEU A 374 -5.26 -6.44 -10.19
C LEU A 374 -5.86 -5.31 -9.35
N ASP A 375 -5.13 -4.86 -8.35
CA ASP A 375 -5.47 -3.71 -7.52
C ASP A 375 -4.35 -2.66 -7.64
N MET A 376 -4.70 -1.48 -8.13
CA MET A 376 -3.75 -0.46 -8.60
C MET A 376 -4.09 0.89 -7.99
N ALA A 377 -3.10 1.57 -7.41
CA ALA A 377 -3.33 2.85 -6.73
C ALA A 377 -2.28 3.91 -7.06
N ILE A 378 -2.70 5.17 -7.17
CA ILE A 378 -1.78 6.31 -7.04
C ILE A 378 -1.34 6.40 -5.56
N VAL A 379 -0.04 6.48 -5.28
CA VAL A 379 0.49 6.44 -3.90
C VAL A 379 1.37 7.64 -3.52
N GLY A 380 2.01 8.30 -4.48
CA GLY A 380 2.90 9.43 -4.17
C GLY A 380 2.13 10.63 -3.65
N GLY A 381 2.72 11.40 -2.72
CA GLY A 381 2.05 12.56 -2.15
C GLY A 381 0.87 12.22 -1.24
N SER A 382 0.88 11.03 -0.62
CA SER A 382 -0.16 10.51 0.30
C SER A 382 -0.50 11.41 1.51
N TYR A 383 0.16 12.55 1.68
CA TYR A 383 -0.19 13.54 2.71
C TYR A 383 -1.55 14.20 2.44
N LEU A 384 -1.93 14.35 1.17
CA LEU A 384 -3.19 15.01 0.77
C LEU A 384 -4.39 14.06 0.82
N TYR A 385 -4.15 12.75 0.87
CA TYR A 385 -5.19 11.73 0.99
C TYR A 385 -6.05 11.92 2.24
N HIS A 386 -7.37 11.78 2.09
CA HIS A 386 -8.37 12.02 3.15
C HIS A 386 -8.20 13.40 3.81
N THR A 387 -7.86 14.43 3.03
CA THR A 387 -7.80 15.82 3.49
C THR A 387 -8.57 16.73 2.55
N ARG A 388 -8.84 17.97 3.00
CA ARG A 388 -9.45 19.00 2.15
C ARG A 388 -8.59 19.42 0.96
N LEU A 389 -7.33 18.98 0.92
CA LEU A 389 -6.37 19.27 -0.14
C LEU A 389 -6.44 18.26 -1.30
N ASP A 390 -7.23 17.19 -1.21
CA ASP A 390 -7.46 16.31 -2.35
C ASP A 390 -8.46 16.93 -3.34
N ILE A 391 -7.94 17.90 -4.10
CA ILE A 391 -8.63 18.69 -5.12
C ILE A 391 -7.90 18.57 -6.46
N SER A 392 -8.62 18.82 -7.57
CA SER A 392 -8.09 18.54 -8.92
C SER A 392 -6.78 19.28 -9.22
N THR A 393 -6.63 20.50 -8.69
CA THR A 393 -5.43 21.34 -8.90
C THR A 393 -4.16 20.81 -8.25
N ASN A 394 -4.27 19.90 -7.28
CA ASN A 394 -3.14 19.31 -6.57
C ASN A 394 -2.69 17.97 -7.18
N ILE A 395 -3.42 17.42 -8.15
CA ILE A 395 -3.01 16.24 -8.90
C ILE A 395 -1.80 16.61 -9.77
N GLU A 396 -0.71 15.85 -9.64
CA GLU A 396 0.47 16.06 -10.46
C GLU A 396 0.16 15.76 -11.93
N ARG A 397 0.57 16.68 -12.81
CA ARG A 397 0.38 16.54 -14.25
C ARG A 397 1.05 15.27 -14.76
N GLY A 398 0.31 14.48 -15.54
CA GLY A 398 0.79 13.24 -16.15
C GLY A 398 0.48 11.99 -15.32
N VAL A 399 0.04 12.12 -14.06
CA VAL A 399 -0.31 10.97 -13.22
C VAL A 399 -1.53 10.25 -13.78
N VAL A 400 -2.59 10.98 -14.12
CA VAL A 400 -3.82 10.39 -14.65
C VAL A 400 -3.58 9.84 -16.06
N GLN A 401 -2.75 10.51 -16.88
CA GLN A 401 -2.28 9.97 -18.16
C GLN A 401 -1.51 8.66 -17.98
N HIS A 402 -0.63 8.58 -16.97
CA HIS A 402 0.15 7.39 -16.65
C HIS A 402 -0.77 6.22 -16.31
N PHE A 403 -1.68 6.44 -15.35
CA PHE A 403 -2.61 5.44 -14.86
C PHE A 403 -3.56 4.97 -15.98
N GLY A 404 -4.17 5.91 -16.70
CA GLY A 404 -5.11 5.65 -17.77
C GLY A 404 -4.51 4.86 -18.94
N GLU A 405 -3.29 5.18 -19.38
CA GLU A 405 -2.62 4.44 -20.45
C GLU A 405 -2.24 3.01 -20.03
N ASN A 406 -1.84 2.81 -18.77
CA ASN A 406 -1.57 1.48 -18.24
C ASN A 406 -2.84 0.62 -18.17
N VAL A 407 -3.95 1.17 -17.67
CA VAL A 407 -5.24 0.47 -17.66
C VAL A 407 -5.73 0.18 -19.08
N LEU A 408 -5.62 1.14 -20.01
CA LEU A 408 -5.97 0.93 -21.42
C LEU A 408 -5.19 -0.24 -22.05
N ALA A 409 -3.90 -0.37 -21.75
CA ALA A 409 -3.08 -1.47 -22.25
C ALA A 409 -3.54 -2.83 -21.70
N ILE A 410 -3.90 -2.91 -20.42
CA ILE A 410 -4.45 -4.12 -19.79
C ILE A 410 -5.78 -4.51 -20.44
N VAL A 411 -6.69 -3.56 -20.61
CA VAL A 411 -8.01 -3.79 -21.22
C VAL A 411 -7.85 -4.25 -22.67
N LYS A 412 -7.01 -3.58 -23.47
CA LYS A 412 -6.72 -4.00 -24.84
C LYS A 412 -6.20 -5.44 -24.89
N HIS A 413 -5.28 -5.82 -24.00
CA HIS A 413 -4.74 -7.17 -23.95
C HIS A 413 -5.82 -8.21 -23.61
N LEU A 414 -6.68 -7.93 -22.63
CA LEU A 414 -7.67 -8.88 -22.13
C LEU A 414 -8.93 -8.97 -22.98
N VAL A 415 -9.28 -7.92 -23.73
CA VAL A 415 -10.60 -7.82 -24.36
C VAL A 415 -10.53 -7.78 -25.88
N THR A 416 -9.49 -7.17 -26.46
CA THR A 416 -9.37 -7.02 -27.92
C THR A 416 -8.43 -8.04 -28.56
N SER A 417 -7.61 -8.74 -27.76
CA SER A 417 -6.67 -9.73 -28.27
C SER A 417 -7.36 -11.07 -28.54
N PRO A 418 -7.17 -11.69 -29.72
CA PRO A 418 -7.64 -13.06 -29.97
C PRO A 418 -6.91 -14.11 -29.12
N ALA A 419 -5.75 -13.75 -28.55
CA ALA A 419 -4.98 -14.60 -27.63
C ALA A 419 -5.35 -14.38 -26.16
N SER A 420 -6.45 -13.66 -25.87
CA SER A 420 -6.88 -13.40 -24.50
C SER A 420 -7.10 -14.71 -23.72
N THR A 421 -6.75 -14.66 -22.44
CA THR A 421 -6.95 -15.76 -21.48
C THR A 421 -8.02 -15.44 -20.45
N LEU A 422 -8.79 -14.34 -20.64
CA LEU A 422 -9.79 -13.86 -19.69
C LEU A 422 -10.78 -14.96 -19.29
N ALA A 423 -11.38 -15.66 -20.26
CA ALA A 423 -12.31 -16.77 -20.03
C ALA A 423 -11.75 -17.93 -19.18
N LYS A 424 -10.42 -18.07 -19.15
CA LYS A 424 -9.72 -19.14 -18.41
C LYS A 424 -9.08 -18.64 -17.12
N THR A 425 -9.27 -17.37 -16.78
CA THR A 425 -8.69 -16.75 -15.59
C THR A 425 -9.26 -17.37 -14.33
N ARG A 426 -8.37 -17.71 -13.40
CA ARG A 426 -8.70 -18.30 -12.11
C ARG A 426 -7.77 -17.74 -11.06
N THR A 427 -8.27 -17.60 -9.84
CA THR A 427 -7.46 -17.22 -8.69
C THR A 427 -6.37 -18.26 -8.46
N ALA A 428 -5.13 -17.80 -8.39
CA ALA A 428 -3.99 -18.66 -8.14
C ALA A 428 -3.79 -18.83 -6.63
N ALA A 429 -3.34 -20.02 -6.21
CA ALA A 429 -2.88 -20.21 -4.84
C ALA A 429 -1.64 -19.33 -4.60
N ARG A 430 -1.50 -18.74 -3.40
CA ARG A 430 -0.41 -17.78 -3.06
C ARG A 430 0.99 -18.28 -3.49
N GLY A 431 1.32 -19.54 -3.24
CA GLY A 431 2.62 -20.12 -3.60
C GLY A 431 2.84 -20.43 -5.09
N THR A 432 1.82 -20.23 -5.92
CA THR A 432 1.85 -20.46 -7.38
C THR A 432 1.93 -19.17 -8.20
N LEU A 433 1.77 -18.00 -7.56
CA LEU A 433 1.90 -16.71 -8.23
C LEU A 433 3.32 -16.52 -8.81
N PRO A 434 3.44 -15.98 -10.04
CA PRO A 434 4.72 -15.52 -10.55
C PRO A 434 5.39 -14.51 -9.63
N ILE A 435 6.72 -14.55 -9.60
CA ILE A 435 7.54 -13.50 -9.01
C ILE A 435 7.62 -12.37 -10.03
N TYR A 436 7.16 -11.18 -9.65
CA TYR A 436 7.20 -10.01 -10.52
C TYR A 436 7.73 -8.77 -9.80
N PHE A 437 8.40 -7.91 -10.56
CA PHE A 437 8.85 -6.59 -10.12
C PHE A 437 9.19 -5.71 -11.33
N SER A 438 9.01 -4.40 -11.16
CA SER A 438 9.50 -3.40 -12.10
C SER A 438 10.97 -3.07 -11.85
N LEU A 439 11.65 -2.64 -12.91
CA LEU A 439 12.99 -2.07 -12.87
C LEU A 439 12.99 -0.70 -13.53
N ALA A 440 13.37 0.32 -12.75
CA ALA A 440 13.42 1.73 -13.12
C ALA A 440 12.09 2.26 -13.70
N SER A 441 10.95 1.71 -13.28
CA SER A 441 9.62 1.96 -13.86
C SER A 441 9.51 1.82 -15.39
N ARG A 442 10.39 1.02 -16.02
CA ARG A 442 10.41 0.82 -17.49
C ARG A 442 10.35 -0.63 -17.91
N PHE A 443 10.97 -1.53 -17.15
CA PHE A 443 11.01 -2.95 -17.49
C PHE A 443 10.22 -3.74 -16.45
N PHE A 444 9.25 -4.52 -16.92
CA PHE A 444 8.54 -5.45 -16.06
C PHE A 444 9.17 -6.84 -16.15
N VAL A 445 9.61 -7.37 -15.01
CA VAL A 445 10.12 -8.74 -14.91
C VAL A 445 9.03 -9.60 -14.31
N SER A 446 8.71 -10.73 -14.96
CA SER A 446 7.80 -11.75 -14.44
C SER A 446 8.39 -13.13 -14.68
N ILE A 447 8.53 -13.90 -13.60
CA ILE A 447 9.15 -15.23 -13.59
C ILE A 447 8.18 -16.19 -12.91
N SER A 448 7.81 -17.29 -13.57
CA SER A 448 6.92 -18.30 -12.96
C SER A 448 7.54 -18.87 -11.67
N SER A 449 6.69 -19.22 -10.70
CA SER A 449 7.11 -19.76 -9.39
C SER A 449 8.06 -20.97 -9.54
N HIS A 450 7.79 -21.87 -10.48
CA HIS A 450 8.65 -23.03 -10.76
C HIS A 450 10.04 -22.63 -11.28
N SER A 451 10.09 -21.71 -12.25
CA SER A 451 11.37 -21.22 -12.80
C SER A 451 12.16 -20.47 -11.74
N PHE A 452 11.50 -19.68 -10.89
CA PHE A 452 12.15 -18.97 -9.80
C PHE A 452 12.74 -19.93 -8.75
N ARG A 453 12.04 -21.01 -8.39
CA ARG A 453 12.56 -22.06 -7.49
C ARG A 453 13.79 -22.74 -8.09
N THR A 454 13.75 -23.06 -9.38
CA THR A 454 14.88 -23.67 -10.09
C THR A 454 16.09 -22.73 -10.13
N LEU A 455 15.86 -21.45 -10.44
CA LEU A 455 16.88 -20.41 -10.41
C LEU A 455 17.48 -20.26 -9.00
N SER A 456 16.63 -20.29 -7.96
CA SER A 456 17.07 -20.18 -6.57
C SER A 456 18.01 -21.32 -6.16
N MET A 457 17.69 -22.56 -6.54
CA MET A 457 18.58 -23.71 -6.32
C MET A 457 19.88 -23.58 -7.11
N GLY A 458 19.83 -23.10 -8.35
CA GLY A 458 21.00 -22.83 -9.17
C GLY A 458 21.93 -21.78 -8.54
N LEU A 459 21.38 -20.67 -8.04
CA LEU A 459 22.14 -19.62 -7.36
C LEU A 459 22.79 -20.11 -6.07
N ALA A 460 22.09 -20.94 -5.28
CA ALA A 460 22.63 -21.56 -4.08
C ALA A 460 23.79 -22.52 -4.42
N ALA A 461 23.60 -23.38 -5.44
CA ALA A 461 24.64 -24.30 -5.91
C ALA A 461 25.87 -23.56 -6.46
N PHE A 462 25.66 -22.48 -7.21
CA PHE A 462 26.74 -21.64 -7.74
C PHE A 462 27.55 -20.97 -6.63
N THR A 463 26.87 -20.41 -5.62
CA THR A 463 27.53 -19.80 -4.45
C THR A 463 28.34 -20.83 -3.67
N ASN A 464 27.80 -22.04 -3.46
CA ASN A 464 28.51 -23.14 -2.83
C ASN A 464 29.74 -23.58 -3.64
N PHE A 465 29.61 -23.69 -4.97
CA PHE A 465 30.74 -23.99 -5.86
C PHE A 465 31.85 -22.94 -5.74
N GLN A 466 31.51 -21.64 -5.77
CA GLN A 466 32.48 -20.57 -5.56
C GLN A 466 33.19 -20.67 -4.21
N LEU A 467 32.43 -20.90 -3.14
CA LEU A 467 32.99 -21.06 -1.79
C LEU A 467 33.95 -22.25 -1.70
N GLN A 468 33.61 -23.39 -2.33
CA GLN A 468 34.48 -24.56 -2.39
C GLN A 468 35.74 -24.30 -3.22
N SER A 469 35.62 -23.62 -4.36
CA SER A 469 36.75 -23.21 -5.20
C SER A 469 37.73 -22.33 -4.40
N LEU A 470 37.21 -21.29 -3.74
CA LEU A 470 37.98 -20.41 -2.88
C LEU A 470 38.70 -21.16 -1.76
N ASN A 471 37.98 -22.04 -1.06
CA ASN A 471 38.57 -22.84 0.01
C ASN A 471 39.68 -23.78 -0.48
N ARG A 472 39.58 -24.31 -1.72
CA ARG A 472 40.64 -25.12 -2.31
C ARG A 472 41.88 -24.29 -2.63
N MET A 473 41.71 -23.15 -3.30
CA MET A 473 42.81 -22.25 -3.67
C MET A 473 43.56 -21.72 -2.44
N GLU A 474 42.83 -21.44 -1.36
CA GLU A 474 43.38 -20.87 -0.14
C GLU A 474 43.44 -21.84 1.03
N LYS A 475 43.54 -23.15 0.77
CA LYS A 475 43.57 -24.20 1.80
C LYS A 475 44.66 -24.03 2.87
N HIS A 476 45.74 -23.32 2.52
CA HIS A 476 46.86 -23.00 3.41
C HIS A 476 46.50 -21.94 4.48
N PHE A 477 45.37 -21.27 4.30
CA PHE A 477 44.84 -20.22 5.15
C PHE A 477 43.45 -20.63 5.64
N GLY A 478 43.04 -20.16 6.82
CA GLY A 478 41.69 -20.42 7.35
C GLY A 478 40.61 -19.61 6.63
N MET A 479 40.50 -19.74 5.29
CA MET A 479 39.56 -18.95 4.47
C MET A 479 38.12 -19.19 4.91
N LEU A 480 37.73 -20.44 5.20
CA LEU A 480 36.40 -20.75 5.74
C LEU A 480 36.13 -20.03 7.07
N SER A 481 37.12 -19.93 7.94
CA SER A 481 36.98 -19.21 9.21
C SER A 481 36.80 -17.71 8.99
N CYS A 482 37.51 -17.12 8.02
CA CYS A 482 37.33 -15.71 7.66
C CYS A 482 35.97 -15.45 7.02
N THR A 483 35.53 -16.31 6.10
CA THR A 483 34.20 -16.24 5.49
C THR A 483 33.10 -16.41 6.53
N PHE A 484 33.27 -17.31 7.50
CA PHE A 484 32.31 -17.49 8.59
C PHE A 484 32.23 -16.24 9.48
N VAL A 485 33.37 -15.64 9.85
CA VAL A 485 33.37 -14.37 10.57
C VAL A 485 32.73 -13.26 9.75
N ALA A 486 32.97 -13.20 8.43
CA ALA A 486 32.36 -12.20 7.56
C ALA A 486 30.85 -12.41 7.38
N PHE A 487 30.39 -13.66 7.30
CA PHE A 487 28.97 -14.03 7.33
C PHE A 487 28.31 -13.57 8.64
N ALA A 488 28.90 -13.91 9.78
CA ALA A 488 28.43 -13.46 11.09
C ALA A 488 28.46 -11.93 11.23
N ALA A 489 29.49 -11.27 10.70
CA ALA A 489 29.61 -9.81 10.69
C ALA A 489 28.53 -9.16 9.82
N THR A 490 28.10 -9.81 8.73
CA THR A 490 27.02 -9.33 7.86
C THR A 490 25.67 -9.37 8.58
N ILE A 491 25.39 -10.48 9.27
CA ILE A 491 24.18 -10.60 10.12
C ILE A 491 24.25 -9.58 11.26
N GLY A 492 25.42 -9.46 11.90
CA GLY A 492 25.65 -8.46 12.94
C GLY A 492 25.45 -7.03 12.42
N SER A 493 25.86 -6.73 11.18
CA SER A 493 25.70 -5.42 10.57
C SER A 493 24.22 -5.01 10.50
N ILE A 494 23.35 -5.86 9.94
CA ILE A 494 21.91 -5.55 9.84
C ILE A 494 21.25 -5.44 11.23
N VAL A 495 21.57 -6.36 12.15
CA VAL A 495 21.04 -6.31 13.52
C VAL A 495 21.50 -5.03 14.23
N SER A 496 22.79 -4.69 14.13
CA SER A 496 23.34 -3.49 14.76
C SER A 496 22.77 -2.20 14.17
N ALA A 497 22.49 -2.16 12.87
CA ALA A 497 21.85 -1.03 12.21
C ALA A 497 20.42 -0.85 12.72
N ILE A 498 19.63 -1.92 12.77
CA ILE A 498 18.26 -1.88 13.30
C ILE A 498 18.28 -1.41 14.76
N VAL A 499 19.11 -2.01 15.61
CA VAL A 499 19.21 -1.62 17.03
C VAL A 499 19.61 -0.16 17.18
N THR A 500 20.58 0.32 16.40
CA THR A 500 21.07 1.70 16.50
C THR A 500 20.03 2.70 16.01
N CYS A 501 19.36 2.45 14.88
CA CYS A 501 18.29 3.32 14.39
C CYS A 501 17.10 3.36 15.35
N ASN A 502 16.74 2.22 15.96
CA ASN A 502 15.69 2.18 16.98
C ASN A 502 16.12 2.90 18.27
N ALA A 503 17.39 2.87 18.64
CA ALA A 503 17.89 3.68 19.76
C ALA A 503 17.80 5.19 19.44
N VAL A 504 18.09 5.60 18.20
CA VAL A 504 17.88 6.98 17.75
C VAL A 504 16.38 7.32 17.74
N ALA A 505 15.51 6.43 17.28
CA ALA A 505 14.06 6.63 17.31
C ALA A 505 13.55 6.86 18.74
N LEU A 506 13.97 6.02 19.69
CA LEU A 506 13.64 6.17 21.11
C LEU A 506 14.20 7.46 21.72
N LEU A 507 15.42 7.87 21.32
CA LEU A 507 15.99 9.16 21.72
C LEU A 507 15.12 10.31 21.21
N MET A 508 14.73 10.29 19.93
CA MET A 508 13.91 11.33 19.32
C MET A 508 12.52 11.40 19.96
N ALA A 509 11.85 10.25 20.13
CA ALA A 509 10.50 10.18 20.65
C ALA A 509 10.42 10.44 22.16
N ASN A 510 11.19 9.72 22.98
CA ASN A 510 11.01 9.69 24.44
C ASN A 510 11.93 10.65 25.21
N VAL A 511 13.12 10.96 24.69
CA VAL A 511 14.09 11.81 25.40
C VAL A 511 14.02 13.25 24.92
N LEU A 512 13.99 13.47 23.61
CA LEU A 512 13.94 14.81 23.01
C LEU A 512 12.51 15.32 22.83
N GLY A 513 11.51 14.44 22.80
CA GLY A 513 10.11 14.82 22.57
C GLY A 513 9.89 15.39 21.16
N ARG A 514 10.57 14.83 20.15
CA ARG A 514 10.62 15.28 18.75
C ARG A 514 10.30 14.14 17.77
N SER A 515 9.33 13.31 18.14
CA SER A 515 8.80 12.25 17.27
C SER A 515 8.38 12.81 15.91
N MET A 516 8.56 12.02 14.85
CA MET A 516 8.12 12.36 13.50
C MET A 516 8.71 13.64 12.89
N SER A 517 9.77 14.23 13.46
CA SER A 517 10.41 15.46 12.92
C SER A 517 10.89 15.37 11.46
N TRP A 518 10.89 14.16 10.88
CA TRP A 518 11.16 13.84 9.49
C TRP A 518 9.93 13.78 8.58
N TYR A 519 8.70 13.86 9.12
CA TYR A 519 7.45 13.57 8.42
C TYR A 519 7.21 14.40 7.16
N ALA A 520 7.53 15.70 7.17
CA ALA A 520 7.25 16.60 6.05
C ALA A 520 7.95 16.28 4.72
N ARG A 521 8.86 15.28 4.66
CA ARG A 521 9.46 14.79 3.41
C ARG A 521 9.79 13.31 3.52
N GLU A 522 9.45 12.56 2.48
CA GLU A 522 9.62 11.12 2.37
C GLU A 522 11.08 10.69 2.55
N TRP A 523 12.05 11.49 2.07
CA TRP A 523 13.48 11.16 2.11
C TRP A 523 14.20 11.63 3.39
N PHE A 524 13.58 12.46 4.24
CA PHE A 524 14.18 12.91 5.50
C PHE A 524 14.57 11.79 6.46
N PRO A 525 13.81 10.69 6.61
CA PRO A 525 14.24 9.53 7.39
C PRO A 525 15.62 8.99 7.00
N VAL A 526 16.00 9.07 5.73
CA VAL A 526 17.33 8.62 5.27
C VAL A 526 18.42 9.51 5.87
N LEU A 527 18.18 10.82 5.99
CA LEU A 527 19.13 11.72 6.63
C LEU A 527 19.24 11.48 8.13
N LEU A 528 18.12 11.18 8.80
CA LEU A 528 18.10 10.96 10.26
C LEU A 528 18.70 9.60 10.63
N TYR A 529 18.24 8.52 9.99
CA TYR A 529 18.56 7.14 10.36
C TYR A 529 19.67 6.52 9.51
N GLY A 530 19.94 7.02 8.31
CA GLY A 530 20.99 6.49 7.42
C GLY A 530 22.41 6.60 8.00
N PRO A 531 22.87 7.76 8.49
CA PRO A 531 24.20 7.89 9.09
C PRO A 531 24.40 7.00 10.34
N PRO A 532 23.45 6.91 11.30
CA PRO A 532 23.53 5.94 12.39
C PRO A 532 23.58 4.48 11.90
N ALA A 533 22.77 4.09 10.92
CA ALA A 533 22.79 2.75 10.33
C ALA A 533 24.18 2.43 9.75
N LEU A 534 24.73 3.32 8.92
CA LEU A 534 26.05 3.12 8.31
C LEU A 534 27.16 3.08 9.37
N THR A 535 27.07 3.92 10.40
CA THR A 535 28.00 3.89 11.54
C THR A 535 27.99 2.54 12.23
N ALA A 536 26.81 1.98 12.50
CA ALA A 536 26.64 0.67 13.13
C ALA A 536 27.20 -0.46 12.26
N ILE A 537 26.89 -0.47 10.96
CA ILE A 537 27.43 -1.43 9.99
C ILE A 537 28.96 -1.41 10.01
N LEU A 538 29.58 -0.24 9.86
CA LEU A 538 31.04 -0.11 9.84
C LEU A 538 31.70 -0.45 11.18
N THR A 539 31.03 -0.13 12.29
CA THR A 539 31.50 -0.49 13.65
C THR A 539 31.48 -2.00 13.84
N THR A 540 30.43 -2.68 13.40
CA THR A 540 30.35 -4.14 13.45
C THR A 540 31.45 -4.79 12.63
N GLN A 541 31.69 -4.29 11.40
CA GLN A 541 32.81 -4.76 10.58
C GLN A 541 34.17 -4.56 11.26
N TRP A 542 34.37 -3.40 11.91
CA TRP A 542 35.59 -3.11 12.67
C TRP A 542 35.80 -4.05 13.87
N LEU A 543 34.74 -4.36 14.62
CA LEU A 543 34.79 -5.25 15.78
C LEU A 543 35.03 -6.70 15.36
N CYS A 544 34.29 -7.21 14.38
CA CYS A 544 34.46 -8.58 13.88
C CYS A 544 35.84 -8.81 13.27
N ALA A 545 36.42 -7.80 12.60
CA ALA A 545 37.79 -7.89 12.09
C ALA A 545 38.85 -8.11 13.20
N LYS A 546 38.56 -7.79 14.47
CA LYS A 546 39.48 -8.06 15.59
C LYS A 546 39.52 -9.54 15.98
N MET A 547 38.50 -10.31 15.66
CA MET A 547 38.47 -11.77 15.87
C MET A 547 39.46 -12.50 14.96
N ILE A 548 39.92 -11.83 13.89
CA ILE A 548 40.92 -12.33 12.95
C ILE A 548 42.30 -11.77 13.33
N LYS A 549 43.31 -12.64 13.28
CA LYS A 549 44.72 -12.28 13.53
C LYS A 549 45.14 -11.11 12.64
N PRO A 550 45.93 -10.13 13.12
CA PRO A 550 46.30 -8.95 12.34
C PRO A 550 46.83 -9.23 10.93
N ALA A 551 47.68 -10.26 10.78
CA ALA A 551 48.23 -10.69 9.49
C ALA A 551 47.16 -11.18 8.49
N ASN A 552 46.01 -11.62 9.01
CA ASN A 552 44.93 -12.24 8.24
C ASN A 552 43.77 -11.27 7.96
N ARG A 553 43.76 -10.08 8.56
CA ARG A 553 42.67 -9.10 8.39
C ARG A 553 42.46 -8.64 6.95
N PRO A 554 43.49 -8.46 6.10
CA PRO A 554 43.27 -8.05 4.71
C PRO A 554 42.42 -9.05 3.90
N TYR A 555 42.39 -10.33 4.28
CA TYR A 555 41.51 -11.32 3.64
C TYR A 555 40.01 -11.05 3.87
N MET A 556 39.65 -10.26 4.90
CA MET A 556 38.26 -9.90 5.18
C MET A 556 37.62 -9.12 4.04
N GLU A 557 38.39 -8.34 3.27
CA GLU A 557 37.89 -7.58 2.11
C GLU A 557 37.22 -8.50 1.09
N ARG A 558 37.90 -9.60 0.72
CA ARG A 558 37.36 -10.62 -0.21
C ARG A 558 36.35 -11.55 0.48
N ALA A 559 36.60 -11.95 1.72
CA ALA A 559 35.74 -12.87 2.46
C ALA A 559 34.34 -12.28 2.70
N THR A 560 34.22 -10.96 2.84
CA THR A 560 32.94 -10.25 3.00
C THR A 560 32.02 -10.41 1.81
N LEU A 561 32.55 -10.46 0.57
CA LEU A 561 31.73 -10.73 -0.62
C LEU A 561 31.07 -12.12 -0.56
N SER A 562 31.81 -13.13 -0.08
CA SER A 562 31.28 -14.48 0.12
C SER A 562 30.35 -14.54 1.34
N GLY A 563 30.63 -13.78 2.40
CA GLY A 563 29.76 -13.64 3.57
C GLY A 563 28.37 -13.07 3.21
N HIS A 564 28.32 -12.01 2.40
CA HIS A 564 27.06 -11.45 1.88
C HIS A 564 26.28 -12.48 1.07
N ALA A 565 26.94 -13.12 0.11
CA ALA A 565 26.30 -14.13 -0.73
C ALA A 565 25.68 -15.25 0.12
N LEU A 566 26.35 -15.68 1.19
CA LEU A 566 25.80 -16.68 2.11
C LEU A 566 24.57 -16.17 2.87
N VAL A 567 24.58 -14.94 3.41
CA VAL A 567 23.39 -14.36 4.08
C VAL A 567 22.19 -14.36 3.13
N PHE A 568 22.38 -13.89 1.90
CA PHE A 568 21.32 -13.87 0.92
C PHE A 568 20.90 -15.28 0.44
N VAL A 569 21.81 -16.25 0.35
CA VAL A 569 21.46 -17.66 0.06
C VAL A 569 20.58 -18.23 1.17
N PHE A 570 20.94 -18.09 2.44
CA PHE A 570 20.13 -18.60 3.53
C PHE A 570 18.76 -17.91 3.59
N GLY A 571 18.73 -16.58 3.44
CA GLY A 571 17.47 -15.83 3.33
C GLY A 571 16.60 -16.31 2.17
N LEU A 572 17.19 -16.49 0.99
CA LEU A 572 16.51 -17.00 -0.20
C LEU A 572 15.90 -18.39 0.03
N LEU A 573 16.64 -19.30 0.66
CA LEU A 573 16.16 -20.65 0.94
C LEU A 573 15.02 -20.65 1.98
N ILE A 574 15.12 -19.83 3.03
CA ILE A 574 14.08 -19.69 4.05
C ILE A 574 12.81 -19.10 3.43
N MET A 575 12.92 -17.98 2.73
CA MET A 575 11.75 -17.31 2.13
C MET A 575 11.08 -18.19 1.07
N ASN A 576 11.85 -18.90 0.24
CA ASN A 576 11.30 -19.88 -0.70
C ASN A 576 10.59 -21.05 0.01
N ALA A 577 11.11 -21.53 1.15
CA ALA A 577 10.48 -22.61 1.91
C ALA A 577 9.06 -22.22 2.39
N PHE A 578 8.86 -20.94 2.71
CA PHE A 578 7.55 -20.37 3.05
C PHE A 578 6.77 -19.82 1.85
N SER A 579 7.29 -19.98 0.62
CA SER A 579 6.68 -19.45 -0.61
C SER A 579 6.40 -17.93 -0.58
N ILE A 580 7.32 -17.17 0.03
CA ILE A 580 7.26 -15.71 0.10
C ILE A 580 7.81 -15.14 -1.21
N GLY A 581 7.03 -14.30 -1.90
CA GLY A 581 7.37 -13.79 -3.23
C GLY A 581 8.55 -12.81 -3.24
N SER A 582 8.68 -12.02 -2.18
CA SER A 582 9.79 -11.08 -1.95
C SER A 582 11.17 -11.73 -1.80
N ALA A 583 11.25 -13.08 -1.84
CA ALA A 583 12.50 -13.84 -1.94
C ALA A 583 13.39 -13.40 -3.10
N TYR A 584 12.83 -12.78 -4.15
CA TYR A 584 13.61 -12.24 -5.28
C TYR A 584 14.65 -11.20 -4.85
N LEU A 585 14.39 -10.42 -3.80
CA LEU A 585 15.38 -9.47 -3.25
C LEU A 585 16.63 -10.19 -2.76
N MET A 586 16.46 -11.37 -2.17
CA MET A 586 17.59 -12.21 -1.76
C MET A 586 18.34 -12.74 -2.99
N ALA A 587 17.63 -13.17 -4.03
CA ALA A 587 18.25 -13.60 -5.29
C ALA A 587 19.07 -12.46 -5.95
N LEU A 588 18.56 -11.23 -5.95
CA LEU A 588 19.28 -10.05 -6.42
C LEU A 588 20.51 -9.73 -5.54
N GLY A 589 20.42 -9.91 -4.22
CA GLY A 589 21.56 -9.80 -3.30
C GLY A 589 22.66 -10.84 -3.57
N ILE A 590 22.27 -12.09 -3.90
CA ILE A 590 23.21 -13.13 -4.34
C ILE A 590 23.86 -12.73 -5.66
N LEU A 591 23.08 -12.32 -6.66
CA LEU A 591 23.61 -11.88 -7.96
C LEU A 591 24.63 -10.76 -7.77
N THR A 592 24.29 -9.77 -6.96
CA THR A 592 25.17 -8.64 -6.62
C THR A 592 26.51 -9.10 -6.03
N SER A 593 26.48 -10.00 -5.03
CA SER A 593 27.67 -10.38 -4.27
C SER A 593 28.47 -11.52 -4.93
N ALA A 594 27.78 -12.55 -5.43
CA ALA A 594 28.38 -13.73 -6.04
C ALA A 594 28.91 -13.45 -7.46
N VAL A 595 28.25 -12.60 -8.25
CA VAL A 595 28.78 -12.21 -9.57
C VAL A 595 29.99 -11.29 -9.40
N ALA A 596 29.94 -10.32 -8.49
CA ALA A 596 31.09 -9.47 -8.20
C ALA A 596 32.31 -10.30 -7.74
N ALA A 597 32.09 -11.25 -6.83
CA ALA A 597 33.09 -12.22 -6.38
C ALA A 597 33.68 -13.04 -7.54
N PHE A 598 32.82 -13.60 -8.40
CA PHE A 598 33.24 -14.42 -9.53
C PHE A 598 34.04 -13.63 -10.57
N VAL A 599 33.55 -12.44 -10.96
CA VAL A 599 34.23 -11.59 -11.95
C VAL A 599 35.58 -11.13 -11.42
N ASN A 600 35.65 -10.78 -10.14
CA ASN A 600 36.90 -10.45 -9.47
C ASN A 600 37.93 -11.58 -9.60
N ASP A 601 37.55 -12.79 -9.19
CA ASP A 601 38.49 -13.90 -9.10
C ASP A 601 38.85 -14.49 -10.46
N MET A 602 37.90 -14.51 -11.41
CA MET A 602 38.12 -15.11 -12.72
C MET A 602 38.77 -14.15 -13.71
N PHE A 603 38.29 -12.90 -13.79
CA PHE A 603 38.69 -11.97 -14.85
C PHE A 603 39.69 -10.92 -14.39
N PHE A 604 39.50 -10.31 -13.22
CA PHE A 604 40.39 -9.23 -12.77
C PHE A 604 41.69 -9.75 -12.15
N ILE A 605 41.61 -10.80 -11.34
CA ILE A 605 42.75 -11.38 -10.65
C ILE A 605 43.23 -12.67 -11.35
N GLY A 606 42.31 -13.57 -11.68
CA GLY A 606 42.59 -14.87 -12.27
C GLY A 606 42.86 -15.95 -11.20
N PHE A 607 42.13 -17.06 -11.28
CA PHE A 607 42.21 -18.16 -10.32
C PHE A 607 43.62 -18.74 -10.16
N GLN A 608 44.35 -18.89 -11.27
CA GLN A 608 45.72 -19.39 -11.26
C GLN A 608 46.66 -18.49 -10.44
N GLN A 609 46.51 -17.16 -10.52
CA GLN A 609 47.37 -16.23 -9.79
C GLN A 609 47.11 -16.28 -8.27
N LEU A 610 45.87 -16.53 -7.87
CA LEU A 610 45.48 -16.73 -6.47
C LEU A 610 46.07 -18.03 -5.91
N GLU A 611 45.99 -19.12 -6.67
CA GLU A 611 46.53 -20.44 -6.31
C GLU A 611 48.06 -20.42 -6.21
N GLU A 612 48.73 -19.81 -7.18
CA GLU A 612 50.19 -19.64 -7.23
C GLU A 612 50.70 -18.55 -6.27
N ARG A 613 49.79 -17.88 -5.53
CA ARG A 613 50.09 -16.81 -4.54
C ARG A 613 50.89 -15.64 -5.11
N ARG A 614 50.65 -15.28 -6.37
CA ARG A 614 51.32 -14.16 -7.05
C ARG A 614 50.70 -12.79 -6.72
N VAL A 615 49.56 -12.78 -6.05
CA VAL A 615 48.79 -11.57 -5.72
C VAL A 615 48.89 -11.29 -4.22
N ALA A 616 49.30 -10.06 -3.90
CA ALA A 616 49.37 -9.58 -2.52
C ALA A 616 47.98 -9.60 -1.87
N VAL A 617 47.93 -9.90 -0.57
CA VAL A 617 46.66 -10.12 0.15
C VAL A 617 45.76 -8.89 0.13
N ASP A 618 46.34 -7.70 0.22
CA ASP A 618 45.67 -6.40 0.16
C ASP A 618 45.16 -6.04 -1.25
N ASN A 619 45.51 -6.80 -2.28
CA ASN A 619 45.12 -6.59 -3.67
C ASN A 619 44.25 -7.72 -4.25
N ARG A 620 43.68 -8.58 -3.40
CA ARG A 620 42.77 -9.66 -3.83
C ARG A 620 41.39 -9.18 -4.29
N VAL A 621 41.05 -7.91 -4.05
CA VAL A 621 39.84 -7.27 -4.58
C VAL A 621 40.21 -6.11 -5.49
N HIS A 622 39.88 -6.25 -6.77
CA HIS A 622 40.09 -5.24 -7.79
C HIS A 622 39.12 -4.06 -7.60
N HIS A 623 39.54 -2.84 -7.97
CA HIS A 623 38.76 -1.62 -7.79
C HIS A 623 37.40 -1.68 -8.51
N TRP A 624 37.36 -2.25 -9.72
CA TRP A 624 36.13 -2.42 -10.51
C TRP A 624 35.07 -3.31 -9.84
N THR A 625 35.48 -4.21 -8.94
CA THR A 625 34.55 -5.07 -8.19
C THR A 625 33.55 -4.26 -7.37
N TYR A 626 33.97 -3.09 -6.85
CA TYR A 626 33.11 -2.17 -6.12
C TYR A 626 32.03 -1.52 -6.98
N PHE A 627 32.33 -1.27 -8.25
CA PHE A 627 31.35 -0.72 -9.19
C PHE A 627 30.32 -1.79 -9.56
N ILE A 628 30.75 -3.04 -9.80
CA ILE A 628 29.86 -4.16 -10.12
C ILE A 628 28.87 -4.43 -8.98
N ILE A 629 29.36 -4.53 -7.74
CA ILE A 629 28.50 -4.75 -6.57
C ILE A 629 27.55 -3.57 -6.30
N ALA A 630 27.85 -2.36 -6.81
CA ALA A 630 27.01 -1.19 -6.61
C ALA A 630 25.83 -1.10 -7.60
N VAL A 631 25.90 -1.70 -8.79
CA VAL A 631 24.92 -1.48 -9.87
C VAL A 631 23.48 -1.86 -9.47
N ILE A 632 23.25 -3.10 -9.04
CA ILE A 632 21.90 -3.59 -8.70
C ILE A 632 21.35 -2.85 -7.47
N PRO A 633 22.09 -2.70 -6.36
CA PRO A 633 21.65 -1.89 -5.22
C PRO A 633 21.38 -0.42 -5.57
N ALA A 634 22.20 0.20 -6.41
CA ALA A 634 21.99 1.59 -6.82
C ALA A 634 20.73 1.80 -7.66
N CYS A 635 20.30 0.77 -8.40
CA CYS A 635 19.07 0.81 -9.18
C CYS A 635 17.87 0.31 -8.36
N VAL A 636 17.76 -1.01 -8.14
CA VAL A 636 16.63 -1.64 -7.46
C VAL A 636 16.53 -1.21 -5.99
N GLY A 637 17.67 -1.02 -5.32
CA GLY A 637 17.69 -0.57 -3.93
C GLY A 637 17.20 0.87 -3.79
N THR A 638 17.60 1.76 -4.70
CA THR A 638 17.13 3.16 -4.70
C THR A 638 15.64 3.26 -5.04
N GLU A 639 15.17 2.55 -6.08
CA GLU A 639 13.73 2.49 -6.43
C GLU A 639 12.92 1.94 -5.26
N GLY A 640 13.33 0.81 -4.68
CA GLY A 640 12.68 0.26 -3.49
C GLY A 640 12.71 1.23 -2.31
N LEU A 641 13.84 1.91 -2.06
CA LEU A 641 13.98 2.87 -0.97
C LEU A 641 12.95 3.99 -1.08
N VAL A 642 12.80 4.60 -2.25
CA VAL A 642 11.82 5.67 -2.43
C VAL A 642 10.39 5.15 -2.39
N SER A 643 10.09 4.03 -3.06
CA SER A 643 8.73 3.46 -3.03
C SER A 643 8.25 3.10 -1.62
N PHE A 644 9.13 2.58 -0.76
CA PHE A 644 8.79 2.33 0.64
C PHE A 644 8.55 3.61 1.41
N LEU A 645 9.39 4.63 1.21
CA LEU A 645 9.27 5.88 1.95
C LEU A 645 8.05 6.68 1.50
N ASP A 646 7.75 6.70 0.20
CA ASP A 646 6.56 7.34 -0.38
C ASP A 646 5.26 6.77 0.20
N LEU A 647 5.24 5.47 0.52
CA LEU A 647 4.11 4.83 1.17
C LEU A 647 4.12 5.00 2.69
N PHE A 648 5.20 4.62 3.37
CA PHE A 648 5.20 4.46 4.83
C PHE A 648 5.39 5.78 5.58
N VAL A 649 6.10 6.78 5.02
CA VAL A 649 6.29 8.06 5.71
C VAL A 649 4.95 8.78 5.88
N PRO A 650 4.16 9.06 4.82
CA PRO A 650 2.86 9.69 4.99
C PRO A 650 1.87 8.84 5.80
N LEU A 651 1.93 7.52 5.67
CA LEU A 651 1.10 6.57 6.43
C LEU A 651 1.26 6.75 7.94
N THR A 652 2.45 7.10 8.44
CA THR A 652 2.66 7.32 9.88
C THR A 652 1.80 8.44 10.49
N GLY A 653 1.29 9.37 9.66
CA GLY A 653 0.34 10.40 10.08
C GLY A 653 -1.10 9.91 10.24
N ARG A 654 -1.35 8.60 10.12
CA ARG A 654 -2.66 7.93 10.25
C ARG A 654 -2.57 6.53 10.88
N MET A 655 -1.56 6.28 11.73
CA MET A 655 -1.37 4.99 12.43
C MET A 655 -1.81 5.00 13.90
N GLY A 656 -2.27 6.14 14.42
CA GLY A 656 -2.62 6.34 15.83
C GLY A 656 -1.45 6.77 16.72
N GLU A 657 -1.75 7.36 17.88
CA GLU A 657 -0.74 7.89 18.81
C GLU A 657 0.12 6.80 19.46
N VAL A 658 -0.43 5.60 19.66
CA VAL A 658 0.30 4.48 20.26
C VAL A 658 1.25 3.79 19.28
N SER A 659 1.20 4.15 17.99
CA SER A 659 2.04 3.54 16.97
C SER A 659 3.50 3.99 17.12
N PRO A 660 4.47 3.06 17.14
CA PRO A 660 5.89 3.40 17.23
C PRO A 660 6.45 3.84 15.86
N ALA A 661 5.91 4.94 15.30
CA ALA A 661 6.19 5.42 13.95
C ALA A 661 7.70 5.61 13.68
N ASP A 662 8.42 6.28 14.58
CA ASP A 662 9.87 6.49 14.47
C ASP A 662 10.66 5.17 14.44
N ASN A 663 10.23 4.16 15.21
CA ASN A 663 10.86 2.85 15.23
C ASN A 663 10.59 2.04 13.95
N ILE A 664 9.36 2.12 13.43
CA ILE A 664 8.98 1.50 12.15
C ILE A 664 9.86 2.06 11.04
N ILE A 665 9.87 3.40 10.88
CA ILE A 665 10.67 4.08 9.87
C ILE A 665 12.18 3.87 10.09
N GLY A 666 12.67 3.94 11.34
CA GLY A 666 14.07 3.67 11.67
C GLY A 666 14.50 2.26 11.28
N THR A 667 13.62 1.26 11.45
CA THR A 667 13.85 -0.13 11.05
C THR A 667 13.86 -0.28 9.53
N ILE A 668 12.90 0.33 8.84
CA ILE A 668 12.82 0.35 7.37
C ILE A 668 14.09 0.96 6.77
N VAL A 669 14.50 2.15 7.25
CA VAL A 669 15.73 2.81 6.77
C VAL A 669 16.98 2.00 7.08
N ALA A 670 17.07 1.34 8.25
CA ALA A 670 18.20 0.47 8.58
C ALA A 670 18.31 -0.72 7.62
N ALA A 671 17.20 -1.41 7.35
CA ALA A 671 17.14 -2.53 6.42
C ALA A 671 17.46 -2.09 4.98
N LEU A 672 16.88 -0.99 4.52
CA LEU A 672 17.12 -0.45 3.18
C LEU A 672 18.54 0.07 3.03
N THR A 673 19.14 0.69 4.05
CA THR A 673 20.56 1.09 4.04
C THR A 673 21.47 -0.12 3.86
N PHE A 674 21.18 -1.23 4.55
CA PHE A 674 21.92 -2.48 4.39
C PHE A 674 21.81 -3.05 2.97
N LEU A 675 20.61 -3.02 2.38
CA LEU A 675 20.37 -3.52 1.01
C LEU A 675 20.94 -2.60 -0.08
N CYS A 676 20.91 -1.29 0.12
CA CYS A 676 21.39 -0.28 -0.83
C CYS A 676 22.91 -0.12 -0.83
N LEU A 677 23.56 -0.31 0.32
CA LEU A 677 25.01 -0.06 0.48
C LEU A 677 25.83 -1.31 0.81
N PRO A 678 25.66 -2.46 0.13
CA PRO A 678 26.42 -3.67 0.44
C PRO A 678 27.92 -3.50 0.15
N MET A 679 28.32 -2.58 -0.72
CA MET A 679 29.74 -2.28 -0.99
C MET A 679 30.47 -1.64 0.20
N SER A 680 29.75 -1.04 1.15
CA SER A 680 30.36 -0.38 2.32
C SER A 680 31.13 -1.37 3.22
N MET A 681 30.65 -2.61 3.34
CA MET A 681 31.23 -3.64 4.20
C MET A 681 32.58 -4.17 3.69
N PRO A 682 32.77 -4.59 2.42
CA PRO A 682 34.09 -4.93 1.91
C PRO A 682 35.03 -3.72 1.90
N LEU A 683 34.53 -2.51 1.59
CA LEU A 683 35.34 -1.27 1.66
C LEU A 683 35.88 -0.98 3.07
N ALA A 684 35.14 -1.36 4.12
CA ALA A 684 35.57 -1.18 5.51
C ALA A 684 36.94 -1.81 5.78
N HIS A 685 37.26 -2.92 5.09
CA HIS A 685 38.51 -3.65 5.27
C HIS A 685 39.65 -3.13 4.38
N ARG A 686 39.35 -2.30 3.37
CA ARG A 686 40.30 -1.89 2.31
C ARG A 686 41.41 -0.95 2.81
N PHE A 687 41.05 0.09 3.56
CA PHE A 687 41.95 1.19 3.98
C PHE A 687 42.59 0.98 5.36
N GLY A 688 42.38 -0.18 5.97
CA GLY A 688 42.93 -0.54 7.27
C GLY A 688 42.16 0.03 8.47
N SER A 689 42.46 -0.54 9.65
CA SER A 689 41.68 -0.31 10.88
C SER A 689 41.71 1.14 11.38
N ALA A 690 42.82 1.87 11.16
CA ALA A 690 42.95 3.26 11.59
C ALA A 690 42.08 4.22 10.76
N ALA A 691 42.02 4.02 9.45
CA ALA A 691 41.14 4.79 8.56
C ALA A 691 39.67 4.51 8.88
N LEU A 692 39.30 3.23 9.02
CA LEU A 692 37.94 2.82 9.40
C LEU A 692 37.49 3.45 10.72
N LYS A 693 38.36 3.48 11.74
CA LYS A 693 38.06 4.15 13.02
C LYS A 693 37.80 5.64 12.85
N LYS A 694 38.60 6.35 12.01
CA LYS A 694 38.37 7.77 11.70
C LYS A 694 37.03 7.97 10.99
N THR A 695 36.70 7.13 10.02
CA THR A 695 35.41 7.17 9.31
C THR A 695 34.23 6.99 10.28
N ILE A 696 34.32 6.02 11.20
CA ILE A 696 33.30 5.80 12.24
C ILE A 696 33.12 7.06 13.10
N VAL A 697 34.20 7.70 13.54
CA VAL A 697 34.13 8.94 14.35
C VAL A 697 33.48 10.08 13.56
N VAL A 698 33.81 10.24 12.28
CA VAL A 698 33.17 11.25 11.42
C VAL A 698 31.68 10.98 11.27
N LEU A 699 31.29 9.73 10.98
CA LEU A 699 29.87 9.37 10.83
C LEU A 699 29.09 9.51 12.15
N LEU A 700 29.70 9.20 13.31
CA LEU A 700 29.11 9.52 14.61
C LEU A 700 28.85 11.02 14.76
N GLY A 701 29.80 11.87 14.35
CA GLY A 701 29.61 13.32 14.32
C GLY A 701 28.45 13.74 13.40
N VAL A 702 28.34 13.13 12.21
CA VAL A 702 27.22 13.36 11.28
C VAL A 702 25.89 12.89 11.87
N SER A 703 25.86 11.74 12.57
CA SER A 703 24.67 11.25 13.27
C SER A 703 24.21 12.24 14.35
N VAL A 704 25.12 12.74 15.17
CA VAL A 704 24.80 13.74 16.22
C VAL A 704 24.30 15.04 15.59
N LEU A 705 24.93 15.50 14.52
CA LEU A 705 24.48 16.68 13.78
C LEU A 705 23.08 16.48 13.19
N SER A 706 22.82 15.33 12.57
CA SER A 706 21.51 14.99 12.00
C SER A 706 20.42 14.98 13.07
N ILE A 707 20.64 14.29 14.19
CA ILE A 707 19.75 14.29 15.35
C ILE A 707 19.47 15.72 15.83
N SER A 708 20.51 16.56 15.92
CA SER A 708 20.38 17.95 16.37
C SER A 708 19.53 18.79 15.40
N ILE A 709 19.70 18.60 14.08
CA ILE A 709 18.90 19.29 13.06
C ILE A 709 17.43 18.87 13.19
N PHE A 710 17.15 17.57 13.18
CA PHE A 710 15.78 17.06 13.26
C PHE A 710 15.10 17.38 14.59
N ALA A 711 15.85 17.48 15.69
CA ALA A 711 15.31 17.91 16.99
C ALA A 711 14.76 19.35 17.00
N THR A 712 15.06 20.16 15.97
CA THR A 712 14.56 21.55 15.84
C THR A 712 13.41 21.69 14.85
N ARG A 713 13.06 20.64 14.11
CA ARG A 713 12.06 20.71 13.04
C ARG A 713 10.65 20.43 13.55
N SER A 714 9.67 21.07 12.90
CA SER A 714 8.27 20.67 13.01
C SER A 714 8.00 19.49 12.09
N PRO A 715 7.22 18.49 12.54
CA PRO A 715 6.80 17.36 11.70
C PRO A 715 5.85 17.80 10.57
N PHE A 716 4.97 18.76 10.81
CA PHE A 716 3.88 19.14 9.91
C PHE A 716 4.05 20.54 9.32
N ASP A 717 3.48 20.72 8.13
CA ASP A 717 3.30 22.01 7.47
C ASP A 717 2.02 22.00 6.61
N LYS A 718 1.71 23.10 5.92
CA LYS A 718 0.49 23.25 5.11
C LYS A 718 0.28 22.13 4.05
N TRP A 719 1.36 21.58 3.50
CA TRP A 719 1.28 20.53 2.47
C TRP A 719 1.46 19.12 3.04
N HIS A 720 1.81 19.03 4.32
CA HIS A 720 2.01 17.79 5.05
C HIS A 720 1.24 17.88 6.37
N PRO A 721 -0.10 17.96 6.32
CA PRO A 721 -0.89 18.40 7.45
C PRO A 721 -1.01 17.34 8.54
N LYS A 722 -1.16 17.78 9.79
CA LYS A 722 -1.69 16.97 10.88
C LYS A 722 -3.18 16.80 10.69
N ARG A 723 -3.67 15.56 10.71
CA ARG A 723 -5.10 15.25 10.62
C ARG A 723 -5.75 15.35 12.01
N LEU A 724 -6.79 16.17 12.12
CA LEU A 724 -7.54 16.37 13.36
C LEU A 724 -9.01 15.98 13.15
N PHE A 725 -9.47 14.94 13.85
CA PHE A 725 -10.86 14.49 13.84
C PHE A 725 -11.64 15.28 14.89
N VAL A 726 -12.67 16.02 14.48
CA VAL A 726 -13.42 16.92 15.37
C VAL A 726 -14.91 16.61 15.28
N HIS A 727 -15.48 16.18 16.39
CA HIS A 727 -16.92 15.97 16.52
C HIS A 727 -17.52 17.00 17.46
N GLN A 728 -18.36 17.87 16.91
CA GLN A 728 -19.30 18.65 17.70
C GLN A 728 -20.52 17.75 17.97
N SER A 729 -20.61 17.19 19.19
CA SER A 729 -21.62 16.20 19.54
C SER A 729 -22.76 16.82 20.35
N GLN A 730 -24.00 16.60 19.89
CA GLN A 730 -25.21 16.82 20.66
C GLN A 730 -25.61 15.54 21.38
N ASN A 731 -25.57 15.54 22.71
CA ASN A 731 -26.13 14.46 23.51
C ASN A 731 -27.63 14.71 23.73
N ILE A 732 -28.50 14.00 23.01
CA ILE A 732 -29.95 14.18 23.13
C ILE A 732 -30.54 13.56 24.41
N THR A 733 -29.75 12.80 25.18
CA THR A 733 -30.15 12.28 26.48
C THR A 733 -30.06 13.35 27.57
N SER A 734 -28.98 14.13 27.62
CA SER A 734 -28.81 15.22 28.60
C SER A 734 -29.14 16.63 28.06
N GLY A 735 -29.21 16.79 26.73
CA GLY A 735 -29.34 18.09 26.06
C GLY A 735 -28.03 18.89 25.98
N GLU A 736 -26.91 18.29 26.36
CA GLU A 736 -25.60 18.93 26.42
C GLU A 736 -24.85 18.82 25.10
N TRP A 737 -23.91 19.74 24.90
CA TRP A 737 -23.05 19.78 23.73
C TRP A 737 -21.60 19.60 24.14
N PHE A 738 -20.89 18.76 23.39
CA PHE A 738 -19.50 18.43 23.60
C PHE A 738 -18.69 18.66 22.34
N MET A 739 -17.45 19.05 22.52
CA MET A 739 -16.44 19.01 21.47
C MET A 739 -15.52 17.84 21.75
N ASN A 740 -15.44 16.91 20.80
CA ASN A 740 -14.51 15.79 20.83
C ASN A 740 -13.42 16.02 19.79
N LEU A 741 -12.16 15.89 20.18
CA LEU A 741 -11.00 16.03 19.29
C LEU A 741 -10.16 14.76 19.32
N GLY A 742 -9.77 14.25 18.17
CA GLY A 742 -8.94 13.06 18.01
C GLY A 742 -7.80 13.30 17.03
N SER A 743 -6.61 12.79 17.33
CA SER A 743 -5.49 12.69 16.37
C SER A 743 -5.14 11.24 16.08
N ALA A 744 -4.63 10.98 14.87
CA ALA A 744 -4.25 9.66 14.40
C ALA A 744 -2.73 9.50 14.21
N ASP A 745 -1.93 10.23 14.98
CA ASP A 745 -0.46 10.23 14.88
C ASP A 745 0.20 10.40 16.26
N PRO A 746 1.44 9.90 16.43
CA PRO A 746 2.21 10.00 17.67
C PRO A 746 2.99 11.32 17.84
N ALA A 747 2.78 12.32 16.97
CA ALA A 747 3.57 13.55 17.03
C ALA A 747 3.19 14.39 18.27
N PRO A 748 4.17 15.09 18.88
CA PRO A 748 3.94 15.90 20.07
C PRO A 748 3.08 17.14 19.75
N GLY A 749 2.40 17.68 20.77
CA GLY A 749 1.71 18.97 20.68
C GLY A 749 0.18 18.90 20.70
N MET A 750 -0.42 17.71 20.62
CA MET A 750 -1.88 17.53 20.62
C MET A 750 -2.56 18.21 21.83
N ARG A 751 -1.99 18.08 23.03
CA ARG A 751 -2.54 18.72 24.23
C ARG A 751 -2.67 20.23 24.10
N ARG A 752 -1.64 20.89 23.54
CA ARG A 752 -1.64 22.34 23.34
C ARG A 752 -2.68 22.75 22.31
N LEU A 753 -2.78 22.02 21.20
CA LEU A 753 -3.81 22.24 20.18
C LEU A 753 -5.21 22.14 20.78
N VAL A 754 -5.46 21.16 21.65
CA VAL A 754 -6.73 20.99 22.36
C VAL A 754 -7.01 22.15 23.31
N ASP A 755 -6.02 22.60 24.08
CA ASP A 755 -6.18 23.73 25.01
C ASP A 755 -6.46 25.05 24.25
N ASP A 756 -5.87 25.25 23.07
CA ASP A 756 -6.15 26.40 22.20
C ASP A 756 -7.60 26.36 21.67
N VAL A 757 -8.09 25.20 21.22
CA VAL A 757 -9.48 25.05 20.76
C VAL A 757 -10.48 25.17 21.92
N HIS A 758 -10.14 24.65 23.11
CA HIS A 758 -10.94 24.81 24.33
C HIS A 758 -11.08 26.28 24.71
N THR A 759 -10.02 27.07 24.61
CA THR A 759 -10.07 28.52 24.88
C THR A 759 -11.06 29.25 23.95
N LEU A 760 -11.25 28.74 22.73
CA LEU A 760 -12.14 29.35 21.74
C LEU A 760 -13.63 28.99 21.92
N LEU A 761 -13.91 27.72 22.25
CA LEU A 761 -15.27 27.14 22.19
C LEU A 761 -15.73 26.47 23.49
N GLY A 762 -14.83 26.21 24.42
CA GLY A 762 -15.11 25.48 25.66
C GLY A 762 -15.64 26.37 26.78
N LEU A 763 -16.30 25.74 27.76
CA LEU A 763 -16.68 26.42 28.99
C LEU A 763 -15.44 26.69 29.87
N PRO A 764 -15.22 27.93 30.36
CA PRO A 764 -14.06 28.25 31.20
C PRO A 764 -13.98 27.44 32.51
N SER A 765 -15.12 26.94 33.00
CA SER A 765 -15.22 26.15 34.23
C SER A 765 -14.83 24.68 34.08
N GLU A 766 -14.76 24.14 32.86
CA GLU A 766 -14.57 22.72 32.59
C GLU A 766 -13.40 22.51 31.61
N PRO A 767 -12.22 22.05 32.05
CA PRO A 767 -11.07 21.86 31.17
C PRO A 767 -11.24 20.65 30.25
N ALA A 768 -10.50 20.64 29.14
CA ALA A 768 -10.43 19.48 28.26
C ALA A 768 -9.82 18.25 28.94
N GLN A 769 -10.53 17.12 28.83
CA GLN A 769 -10.18 15.85 29.44
C GLN A 769 -9.76 14.85 28.37
N LEU A 770 -8.62 14.19 28.59
CA LEU A 770 -8.23 13.00 27.85
C LEU A 770 -9.17 11.86 28.24
N LYS A 771 -9.76 11.19 27.26
CA LYS A 771 -10.60 10.01 27.46
C LYS A 771 -9.82 8.75 27.07
N GLU A 772 -10.19 7.62 27.64
CA GLU A 772 -9.67 6.32 27.23
C GLU A 772 -10.50 5.81 26.05
N MET A 773 -9.85 5.45 24.93
CA MET A 773 -10.56 4.73 23.87
C MET A 773 -10.73 3.27 24.28
N SER A 774 -11.98 2.84 24.30
CA SER A 774 -12.38 1.44 24.48
C SER A 774 -13.65 1.20 23.68
N GLU A 775 -14.08 -0.05 23.58
CA GLU A 775 -15.36 -0.43 22.97
C GLU A 775 -16.57 0.24 23.62
N TYR A 776 -16.43 0.80 24.83
CA TYR A 776 -17.50 1.49 25.56
C TYR A 776 -17.41 3.02 25.44
N ASN A 777 -16.40 3.55 24.75
CA ASN A 777 -16.30 4.98 24.48
C ASN A 777 -17.07 5.35 23.21
N VAL A 778 -18.31 5.80 23.42
CA VAL A 778 -19.26 6.12 22.35
C VAL A 778 -19.00 7.44 21.62
N ASP A 779 -18.09 8.28 22.12
CA ASP A 779 -17.89 9.64 21.60
C ASP A 779 -17.37 9.66 20.14
N PHE A 780 -16.76 8.54 19.70
CA PHE A 780 -16.22 8.34 18.35
C PHE A 780 -16.79 7.11 17.64
N ASP A 781 -17.88 6.51 18.11
CA ASP A 781 -18.48 5.31 17.48
C ASP A 781 -18.83 5.50 16.00
N ILE A 782 -19.09 6.75 15.60
CA ILE A 782 -19.37 7.11 14.22
C ILE A 782 -18.22 6.80 13.25
N LEU A 783 -16.99 6.80 13.77
CA LEU A 783 -15.78 6.40 13.05
C LEU A 783 -15.34 4.98 13.39
N TYR A 784 -16.12 4.19 14.14
CA TYR A 784 -15.75 2.82 14.45
C TYR A 784 -15.55 2.02 13.15
N PRO A 785 -14.45 1.23 13.02
CA PRO A 785 -13.43 0.91 14.03
C PRO A 785 -12.19 1.81 14.00
N VAL A 786 -12.11 2.80 13.09
CA VAL A 786 -11.03 3.79 13.01
C VAL A 786 -10.87 4.57 14.32
N SER A 787 -11.98 4.77 15.04
CA SER A 787 -11.97 5.39 16.37
C SER A 787 -11.03 4.71 17.37
N ALA A 788 -10.77 3.40 17.24
CA ALA A 788 -10.02 2.61 18.22
C ALA A 788 -8.56 3.06 18.42
N PHE A 789 -7.97 3.81 17.48
CA PHE A 789 -6.58 4.28 17.56
C PHE A 789 -6.45 5.81 17.65
N LEU A 790 -7.56 6.52 17.81
CA LEU A 790 -7.55 7.97 18.04
C LEU A 790 -7.20 8.28 19.50
N THR A 791 -6.64 9.47 19.71
CA THR A 791 -6.43 10.05 21.05
C THR A 791 -7.53 11.05 21.38
N PRO A 792 -8.59 10.65 22.12
CA PRO A 792 -9.78 11.46 22.29
C PRO A 792 -9.61 12.47 23.43
N TYR A 793 -9.84 13.73 23.12
CA TYR A 793 -10.08 14.77 24.09
C TYR A 793 -11.53 15.20 24.02
N LYS A 794 -12.12 15.50 25.18
CA LYS A 794 -13.50 15.95 25.29
C LYS A 794 -13.60 17.14 26.22
N PHE A 795 -14.39 18.14 25.82
CA PHE A 795 -14.83 19.22 26.69
C PHE A 795 -16.26 19.65 26.37
N ARG A 796 -16.90 20.28 27.35
CA ARG A 796 -18.25 20.81 27.20
C ARG A 796 -18.25 22.19 26.57
N MET A 797 -19.25 22.46 25.73
CA MET A 797 -19.48 23.75 25.09
C MET A 797 -20.74 24.42 25.64
N GLU A 798 -20.88 25.72 25.33
CA GLU A 798 -22.16 26.40 25.47
C GLU A 798 -23.22 25.74 24.57
N THR A 799 -24.43 25.55 25.09
CA THR A 799 -25.53 24.99 24.31
C THR A 799 -25.93 26.01 23.22
N PRO A 800 -25.76 25.69 21.93
CA PRO A 800 -26.15 26.59 20.84
C PRO A 800 -27.67 26.79 20.84
N VAL A 801 -28.10 28.00 20.48
CA VAL A 801 -29.51 28.32 20.25
C VAL A 801 -29.90 27.76 18.88
N LEU A 802 -30.46 26.55 18.87
CA LEU A 802 -30.85 25.86 17.65
C LEU A 802 -32.14 26.44 17.06
N SER A 803 -32.13 26.70 15.76
CA SER A 803 -33.35 26.99 15.00
C SER A 803 -34.22 25.72 14.88
N GLY A 804 -35.52 25.85 14.57
CA GLY A 804 -36.43 24.69 14.51
C GLY A 804 -36.04 23.60 13.49
N ALA A 805 -35.23 23.94 12.48
CA ALA A 805 -34.69 23.01 11.50
C ALA A 805 -33.38 22.32 11.95
N GLU A 806 -32.73 22.82 13.01
CA GLU A 806 -31.51 22.28 13.62
C GLU A 806 -31.80 21.42 14.85
N GLN A 807 -33.04 21.45 15.34
CA GLN A 807 -33.47 20.51 16.35
C GLN A 807 -33.61 19.14 15.68
N HIS A 808 -32.99 18.11 16.28
CA HIS A 808 -33.10 16.71 15.88
C HIS A 808 -34.10 15.95 16.77
N PRO A 809 -35.41 16.29 16.82
CA PRO A 809 -36.34 15.76 17.82
C PRO A 809 -36.75 14.30 17.58
N ASN A 810 -36.27 13.65 16.51
CA ASN A 810 -36.91 12.46 15.96
C ASN A 810 -36.03 11.21 15.86
N PHE A 811 -34.80 11.21 16.40
CA PHE A 811 -34.09 9.94 16.53
C PHE A 811 -34.86 9.03 17.50
N ARG A 812 -35.27 7.85 17.04
CA ARG A 812 -36.03 6.89 17.83
C ARG A 812 -35.48 5.50 17.64
N VAL A 813 -35.49 4.75 18.74
CA VAL A 813 -35.15 3.33 18.75
C VAL A 813 -36.33 2.62 19.39
N GLN A 814 -36.90 1.66 18.69
CA GLN A 814 -38.09 0.92 19.13
C GLN A 814 -37.91 -0.58 18.88
N ALA A 815 -38.31 -1.40 19.84
CA ALA A 815 -38.46 -2.84 19.65
C ALA A 815 -39.92 -3.16 19.32
N PHE A 816 -40.13 -3.98 18.29
CA PHE A 816 -41.43 -4.53 17.93
C PHE A 816 -41.32 -6.04 17.64
N ASP A 817 -42.45 -6.71 17.44
CA ASP A 817 -42.55 -8.18 17.29
C ASP A 817 -41.86 -8.95 18.43
N GLU A 818 -41.93 -8.41 19.65
CA GLU A 818 -41.26 -8.99 20.80
C GLU A 818 -41.91 -10.31 21.25
N VAL A 819 -41.07 -11.32 21.47
CA VAL A 819 -41.48 -12.62 22.02
C VAL A 819 -40.52 -13.03 23.14
N LEU A 820 -41.06 -13.18 24.35
CA LEU A 820 -40.35 -13.70 25.53
C LEU A 820 -40.62 -15.20 25.69
N ASP A 821 -39.59 -16.03 25.55
CA ASP A 821 -39.62 -17.45 25.93
C ASP A 821 -38.96 -17.63 27.30
N LEU A 822 -39.79 -17.64 28.34
CA LEU A 822 -39.34 -17.78 29.73
C LEU A 822 -38.85 -19.20 30.07
N GLN A 823 -39.14 -20.20 29.23
CA GLN A 823 -38.66 -21.58 29.42
C GLN A 823 -37.28 -21.76 28.79
N ALA A 824 -37.11 -21.29 27.55
CA ALA A 824 -35.82 -21.30 26.87
C ALA A 824 -34.86 -20.23 27.41
N GLY A 825 -35.38 -19.21 28.11
CA GLY A 825 -34.59 -18.08 28.59
C GLY A 825 -34.16 -17.15 27.45
N THR A 826 -35.02 -16.97 26.44
CA THR A 826 -34.70 -16.18 25.24
C THR A 826 -35.70 -15.06 24.97
N ARG A 827 -35.21 -14.01 24.31
CA ARG A 827 -35.98 -12.83 23.89
C ARG A 827 -35.75 -12.61 22.40
N SER A 828 -36.80 -12.74 21.59
CA SER A 828 -36.78 -12.36 20.17
C SER A 828 -37.39 -10.97 20.00
N LEU A 829 -36.79 -10.11 19.19
CA LEU A 829 -37.33 -8.80 18.83
C LEU A 829 -36.84 -8.34 17.46
N THR A 830 -37.57 -7.42 16.85
CA THR A 830 -37.07 -6.59 15.76
C THR A 830 -36.80 -5.18 16.29
N LEU A 831 -35.55 -4.73 16.19
CA LEU A 831 -35.15 -3.38 16.53
C LEU A 831 -35.33 -2.48 15.30
N GLN A 832 -36.02 -1.36 15.47
CA GLN A 832 -36.20 -0.30 14.49
C GLN A 832 -35.46 0.94 14.93
N ILE A 833 -34.69 1.53 14.02
CA ILE A 833 -34.00 2.79 14.22
C ILE A 833 -34.59 3.78 13.22
N ASP A 834 -35.18 4.87 13.72
CA ASP A 834 -35.61 6.03 12.92
C ASP A 834 -34.62 7.18 13.16
N HIS A 835 -34.00 7.70 12.10
CA HIS A 835 -32.90 8.68 12.17
C HIS A 835 -33.01 9.79 11.11
N PRO A 836 -34.14 10.51 10.99
CA PRO A 836 -34.33 11.49 9.92
C PRO A 836 -33.28 12.61 9.97
N GLY A 837 -32.63 12.86 8.82
CA GLY A 837 -31.58 13.88 8.68
C GLY A 837 -30.20 13.46 9.21
N LEU A 838 -30.07 12.22 9.69
CA LEU A 838 -28.77 11.65 10.08
C LEU A 838 -28.34 10.55 9.12
N ILE A 839 -27.03 10.47 8.89
CA ILE A 839 -26.38 9.45 8.04
C ILE A 839 -25.36 8.67 8.88
N TRP A 840 -24.95 7.51 8.36
CA TRP A 840 -23.93 6.64 8.95
C TRP A 840 -24.26 6.22 10.38
N SER A 841 -25.51 5.84 10.64
CA SER A 841 -25.95 5.59 12.00
C SER A 841 -25.24 4.38 12.62
N VAL A 842 -24.87 4.49 13.89
CA VAL A 842 -24.23 3.40 14.64
C VAL A 842 -25.04 3.14 15.89
N VAL A 843 -25.33 1.86 16.14
CA VAL A 843 -25.92 1.40 17.39
C VAL A 843 -24.97 0.43 18.08
N ALA A 844 -24.82 0.60 19.39
CA ALA A 844 -23.97 -0.22 20.24
C ALA A 844 -24.72 -0.69 21.48
N PHE A 845 -24.64 -1.99 21.78
CA PHE A 845 -25.32 -2.58 22.95
C PHE A 845 -24.67 -3.87 23.43
N ASP A 846 -24.88 -4.19 24.72
CA ASP A 846 -24.37 -5.43 25.35
C ASP A 846 -25.42 -6.54 25.30
N ALA A 847 -25.11 -7.63 24.61
CA ALA A 847 -26.01 -8.79 24.52
C ALA A 847 -25.27 -10.11 24.26
N ASP A 848 -25.89 -11.22 24.64
CA ASP A 848 -25.55 -12.56 24.14
C ASP A 848 -26.53 -12.90 23.02
N ILE A 849 -26.08 -12.70 21.77
CA ILE A 849 -26.91 -12.88 20.57
C ILE A 849 -26.81 -14.33 20.12
N LEU A 850 -27.95 -15.01 20.03
CA LEU A 850 -28.06 -16.38 19.55
C LEU A 850 -28.24 -16.43 18.03
N GLU A 851 -29.11 -15.55 17.51
CA GLU A 851 -29.41 -15.44 16.07
C GLU A 851 -29.71 -13.98 15.71
N TRP A 852 -29.46 -13.61 14.46
CA TRP A 852 -29.80 -12.31 13.88
C TRP A 852 -30.01 -12.40 12.36
N ASP A 853 -30.45 -11.32 11.70
CA ASP A 853 -30.62 -11.26 10.25
C ASP A 853 -29.40 -10.70 9.48
N LEU A 854 -28.19 -10.86 10.06
CA LEU A 854 -26.91 -10.49 9.45
C LEU A 854 -26.21 -11.73 8.83
N PRO A 855 -25.28 -11.54 7.87
CA PRO A 855 -24.84 -12.60 6.93
C PRO A 855 -23.97 -13.72 7.52
N SER A 856 -23.59 -13.69 8.81
CA SER A 856 -22.87 -14.77 9.46
C SER A 856 -23.28 -14.93 10.91
N ASP A 857 -23.05 -16.10 11.51
CA ASP A 857 -23.41 -16.36 12.90
C ASP A 857 -22.87 -15.29 13.87
N PRO A 858 -23.66 -14.89 14.88
CA PRO A 858 -23.22 -13.92 15.88
C PRO A 858 -22.07 -14.49 16.73
N PRO A 859 -21.18 -13.62 17.22
CA PRO A 859 -20.10 -14.05 18.09
C PRO A 859 -20.66 -14.55 19.44
N LYS A 860 -20.09 -15.64 19.95
CA LYS A 860 -20.63 -16.35 21.12
C LYS A 860 -20.38 -15.59 22.43
N GLY A 861 -21.37 -15.59 23.31
CA GLY A 861 -21.26 -15.04 24.66
C GLY A 861 -21.66 -13.57 24.72
N ARG A 862 -21.91 -13.10 25.95
CA ARG A 862 -22.29 -11.72 26.21
C ARG A 862 -21.11 -10.78 25.98
N GLN A 863 -21.25 -9.87 25.02
CA GLN A 863 -20.27 -8.84 24.69
C GLN A 863 -20.96 -7.61 24.12
N ARG A 864 -20.19 -6.55 23.88
CA ARG A 864 -20.66 -5.34 23.21
C ARG A 864 -20.64 -5.53 21.70
N HIS A 865 -21.74 -5.20 21.03
CA HIS A 865 -21.86 -5.28 19.58
C HIS A 865 -21.97 -3.89 19.00
N HIS A 866 -21.26 -3.63 17.91
CA HIS A 866 -21.39 -2.40 17.11
C HIS A 866 -21.98 -2.76 15.75
N ILE A 867 -23.10 -2.14 15.41
CA ILE A 867 -23.75 -2.30 14.10
C ILE A 867 -23.79 -0.93 13.45
N LYS A 868 -23.20 -0.84 12.26
CA LYS A 868 -23.13 0.37 11.45
C LYS A 868 -24.12 0.26 10.31
N GLU A 869 -24.83 1.34 10.04
CA GLU A 869 -25.72 1.46 8.91
C GLU A 869 -25.31 2.66 8.05
N VAL A 870 -25.26 2.48 6.73
CA VAL A 870 -24.98 3.54 5.78
C VAL A 870 -25.93 3.39 4.59
N SER A 871 -26.66 4.45 4.27
CA SER A 871 -27.67 4.42 3.22
C SER A 871 -27.64 5.64 2.32
N ARG A 872 -28.26 5.48 1.16
CA ARG A 872 -28.49 6.58 0.21
C ARG A 872 -29.35 7.68 0.84
N HIS A 873 -29.13 8.90 0.36
CA HIS A 873 -29.86 10.07 0.82
C HIS A 873 -31.38 9.88 0.75
N GLY A 874 -32.07 10.29 1.81
CA GLY A 874 -33.52 10.12 1.97
C GLY A 874 -33.93 8.89 2.76
N THR A 875 -33.03 7.91 2.96
CA THR A 875 -33.28 6.82 3.90
C THR A 875 -33.15 7.32 5.33
N SER A 876 -34.15 7.03 6.16
CA SER A 876 -34.23 7.51 7.55
C SER A 876 -34.67 6.43 8.53
N GLN A 877 -34.76 5.18 8.08
CA GLN A 877 -35.21 4.07 8.88
C GLN A 877 -34.52 2.78 8.47
N TRP A 878 -34.11 1.98 9.45
CA TRP A 878 -33.64 0.63 9.24
C TRP A 878 -34.02 -0.30 10.40
N THR A 879 -33.87 -1.61 10.18
CA THR A 879 -34.23 -2.62 11.17
C THR A 879 -33.19 -3.73 11.29
N ILE A 880 -33.13 -4.36 12.46
CA ILE A 880 -32.36 -5.59 12.70
C ILE A 880 -33.16 -6.56 13.56
N LYS A 881 -33.19 -7.83 13.17
CA LYS A 881 -33.85 -8.90 13.93
C LYS A 881 -32.84 -9.57 14.84
N LEU A 882 -33.22 -9.78 16.11
CA LEU A 882 -32.34 -10.31 17.14
C LEU A 882 -33.05 -11.40 17.95
N LEU A 883 -32.34 -12.50 18.19
CA LEU A 883 -32.66 -13.48 19.22
C LEU A 883 -31.58 -13.44 20.29
N LEU A 884 -31.96 -13.08 21.51
CA LEU A 884 -31.06 -12.84 22.62
C LEU A 884 -31.23 -13.92 23.69
N ARG A 885 -30.13 -14.31 24.34
CA ARG A 885 -30.16 -15.05 25.60
C ARG A 885 -30.35 -14.08 26.76
N MET A 886 -31.30 -14.39 27.65
CA MET A 886 -31.49 -13.67 28.90
C MET A 886 -30.64 -14.31 30.01
N ASP A 887 -29.94 -13.50 30.78
CA ASP A 887 -29.33 -13.96 32.03
C ASP A 887 -30.38 -14.12 33.15
N ASP A 888 -29.98 -14.65 34.31
CA ASP A 888 -30.90 -14.93 35.41
C ASP A 888 -31.64 -13.67 35.90
N ALA A 889 -30.96 -12.51 35.92
CA ALA A 889 -31.55 -11.25 36.34
C ALA A 889 -32.54 -10.71 35.31
N ALA A 890 -32.18 -10.77 34.02
CA ALA A 890 -33.04 -10.41 32.89
C ALA A 890 -34.28 -11.32 32.85
N LEU A 891 -34.13 -12.62 33.12
CA LEU A 891 -35.23 -13.58 33.17
C LEU A 891 -36.19 -13.28 34.33
N GLU A 892 -35.66 -12.97 35.52
CA GLU A 892 -36.49 -12.58 36.66
C GLU A 892 -37.26 -11.28 36.40
N ALA A 893 -36.60 -10.27 35.82
CA ALA A 893 -37.23 -9.02 35.45
C ALA A 893 -38.27 -9.20 34.33
N ALA A 894 -37.98 -10.02 33.32
CA ALA A 894 -38.91 -10.34 32.24
C ALA A 894 -40.18 -11.05 32.75
N ARG A 895 -40.05 -11.93 33.76
CA ARG A 895 -41.21 -12.56 34.44
C ARG A 895 -42.12 -11.52 35.11
N LYS A 896 -41.54 -10.48 35.71
CA LYS A 896 -42.28 -9.38 36.35
C LYS A 896 -42.97 -8.48 35.33
N ARG A 897 -42.31 -8.24 34.19
CA ARG A 897 -42.80 -7.37 33.10
C ARG A 897 -43.98 -7.97 32.33
N GLY A 898 -43.97 -9.30 32.13
CA GLY A 898 -44.97 -9.97 31.31
C GLY A 898 -44.75 -9.77 29.80
N ASN A 899 -45.62 -10.38 28.99
CA ASN A 899 -45.49 -10.44 27.53
C ASN A 899 -46.35 -9.38 26.84
N ASP A 900 -46.03 -8.10 27.06
CA ASP A 900 -46.63 -7.01 26.29
C ASP A 900 -46.06 -7.02 24.87
N LYS A 901 -46.94 -6.99 23.87
CA LYS A 901 -46.59 -6.98 22.45
C LYS A 901 -46.58 -5.58 21.84
N SER A 902 -46.86 -4.55 22.64
CA SER A 902 -46.79 -3.17 22.18
C SER A 902 -45.35 -2.80 21.80
N ALA A 903 -45.19 -2.04 20.72
CA ALA A 903 -43.88 -1.52 20.37
C ALA A 903 -43.36 -0.62 21.50
N PHE A 904 -42.18 -0.92 22.02
CA PHE A 904 -41.59 -0.20 23.13
C PHE A 904 -40.21 0.32 22.77
N GLY A 905 -40.01 1.61 23.05
CA GLY A 905 -38.75 2.28 22.80
C GLY A 905 -38.80 3.67 23.38
N LYS A 906 -37.82 3.97 24.24
CA LYS A 906 -37.73 5.27 24.89
C LYS A 906 -36.30 5.77 24.84
N VAL A 907 -36.10 6.93 24.22
CA VAL A 907 -34.87 7.69 24.41
C VAL A 907 -34.83 8.20 25.84
N ILE A 908 -33.76 7.88 26.55
CA ILE A 908 -33.56 8.29 27.93
C ILE A 908 -33.38 9.81 27.97
N LYS A 909 -34.00 10.47 28.96
CA LYS A 909 -33.85 11.90 29.21
C LYS A 909 -33.39 12.09 30.66
N VAL A 910 -32.30 12.81 30.84
CA VAL A 910 -31.75 13.20 32.14
C VAL A 910 -31.62 14.72 32.22
N ALA A 911 -31.53 15.27 33.42
CA ALA A 911 -31.31 16.71 33.58
C ALA A 911 -29.92 17.12 33.02
N PRO A 912 -29.77 18.33 32.46
CA PRO A 912 -28.46 18.86 32.08
C PRO A 912 -27.48 18.85 33.27
N GLY A 913 -26.20 18.60 33.02
CA GLY A 913 -25.15 18.45 34.05
C GLY A 913 -25.11 17.07 34.70
N HIS A 914 -26.08 16.20 34.39
CA HIS A 914 -26.21 14.85 34.96
C HIS A 914 -26.12 13.77 33.87
N GLY A 915 -25.41 14.05 32.76
CA GLY A 915 -25.23 13.10 31.65
C GLY A 915 -24.65 11.76 32.08
N ASP A 916 -23.67 11.78 33.00
CA ASP A 916 -23.11 10.56 33.61
C ASP A 916 -24.15 9.73 34.38
N GLN A 917 -25.25 10.36 34.83
CA GLN A 917 -26.32 9.64 35.52
C GLN A 917 -27.19 8.81 34.58
N ALA A 918 -27.17 9.05 33.26
CA ALA A 918 -27.79 8.13 32.30
C ALA A 918 -27.03 6.78 32.25
N ALA A 919 -25.71 6.82 32.41
CA ALA A 919 -24.90 5.61 32.55
C ALA A 919 -25.08 4.93 33.93
N SER A 920 -25.37 5.72 34.98
CA SER A 920 -25.61 5.21 36.34
C SER A 920 -27.09 4.95 36.68
N ALA A 921 -28.02 5.13 35.74
CA ALA A 921 -29.44 4.85 35.95
C ALA A 921 -29.63 3.34 36.18
N GLU A 922 -30.57 2.96 37.05
CA GLU A 922 -30.89 1.56 37.29
C GLU A 922 -31.39 0.92 35.98
N ARG A 923 -30.52 0.12 35.35
CA ARG A 923 -30.80 -0.49 34.06
C ARG A 923 -31.74 -1.67 34.27
N ASP A 924 -32.97 -1.58 33.78
CA ASP A 924 -33.90 -2.72 33.72
C ASP A 924 -33.25 -3.84 32.90
N PRO A 925 -32.88 -4.99 33.52
CA PRO A 925 -32.15 -6.04 32.83
C PRO A 925 -33.01 -6.80 31.83
N SER A 926 -34.35 -6.65 31.88
CA SER A 926 -35.24 -7.23 30.86
C SER A 926 -35.25 -6.46 29.54
N ARG A 927 -34.67 -5.25 29.53
CA ARG A 927 -34.65 -4.34 28.38
C ARG A 927 -33.26 -4.26 27.78
N LEU A 928 -33.20 -3.92 26.50
CA LEU A 928 -31.96 -3.70 25.77
C LEU A 928 -31.63 -2.21 25.83
N TRP A 929 -30.44 -1.90 26.31
CA TRP A 929 -29.91 -0.54 26.39
C TRP A 929 -28.97 -0.31 25.21
N ILE A 930 -29.24 0.75 24.45
CA ILE A 930 -28.61 1.00 23.18
C ILE A 930 -28.02 2.40 23.21
N ASP A 931 -26.70 2.46 23.07
CA ASP A 931 -25.99 3.68 22.73
C ASP A 931 -26.10 3.87 21.22
N PHE A 932 -26.40 5.09 20.78
CA PHE A 932 -26.52 5.39 19.35
C PHE A 932 -25.83 6.68 18.99
N SER A 933 -25.38 6.77 17.73
CA SER A 933 -24.87 7.99 17.13
C SER A 933 -25.20 8.07 15.64
N GLY A 934 -25.21 9.28 15.08
CA GLY A 934 -25.35 9.52 13.65
C GLY A 934 -24.76 10.88 13.26
N LEU A 935 -24.27 10.99 12.03
CA LEU A 935 -23.77 12.24 11.46
C LEU A 935 -24.94 13.10 10.99
N ASP A 936 -24.95 14.37 11.35
CA ASP A 936 -25.89 15.33 10.75
C ASP A 936 -25.46 15.61 9.31
N GLU A 937 -26.29 15.21 8.34
CA GLU A 937 -26.01 15.38 6.89
C GLU A 937 -25.73 16.86 6.53
N ARG A 938 -26.22 17.81 7.34
CA ARG A 938 -26.12 19.26 7.12
C ARG A 938 -25.07 19.92 8.01
N GLY A 939 -24.50 19.16 8.95
CA GLY A 939 -23.60 19.62 9.98
C GLY A 939 -22.12 19.35 9.68
N MET A 940 -21.75 19.18 8.41
CA MET A 940 -20.38 18.91 7.97
C MET A 940 -19.74 20.17 7.36
N PHE A 941 -18.54 20.53 7.82
CA PHE A 941 -17.79 21.68 7.32
C PHE A 941 -16.50 21.21 6.62
N PRO A 942 -16.15 21.76 5.43
CA PRO A 942 -16.74 22.94 4.79
C PRO A 942 -17.88 22.64 3.80
N SER A 943 -18.31 21.38 3.64
CA SER A 943 -19.40 20.98 2.72
C SER A 943 -20.64 21.89 2.82
N ASN A 944 -21.07 22.21 4.04
CA ASN A 944 -22.25 23.05 4.29
C ASN A 944 -21.90 24.48 4.74
N ARG A 945 -20.74 25.03 4.37
CA ARG A 945 -20.25 26.34 4.84
C ARG A 945 -21.20 27.52 4.59
N ASP A 946 -22.01 27.45 3.53
CA ASP A 946 -22.91 28.54 3.14
C ASP A 946 -24.22 28.51 3.94
N ARG A 947 -24.45 27.49 4.76
CA ARG A 947 -25.63 27.40 5.63
C ARG A 947 -25.46 28.29 6.85
N GLN A 948 -26.50 29.08 7.12
CA GLN A 948 -26.62 29.85 8.34
C GLN A 948 -27.20 28.96 9.45
N SER A 949 -26.33 28.25 10.17
CA SER A 949 -26.71 27.48 11.37
C SER A 949 -25.70 27.70 12.51
N ALA A 950 -26.15 27.52 13.75
CA ALA A 950 -25.28 27.70 14.91
C ALA A 950 -24.09 26.72 14.91
N ASN A 951 -24.33 25.47 14.46
CA ASN A 951 -23.30 24.43 14.38
C ASN A 951 -22.20 24.81 13.36
N ILE A 952 -22.60 25.26 12.18
CA ILE A 952 -21.66 25.68 11.13
C ILE A 952 -20.90 26.95 11.55
N ALA A 953 -21.53 27.86 12.30
CA ALA A 953 -20.86 29.06 12.82
C ALA A 953 -19.72 28.73 13.80
N ASN A 954 -19.90 27.74 14.68
CA ASN A 954 -18.83 27.28 15.57
C ASN A 954 -17.66 26.69 14.76
N PHE A 955 -17.94 25.87 13.77
CA PHE A 955 -16.91 25.33 12.89
C PHE A 955 -16.21 26.40 12.06
N ALA A 956 -16.92 27.37 11.51
CA ALA A 956 -16.30 28.48 10.80
C ALA A 956 -15.34 29.29 11.68
N ARG A 957 -15.72 29.54 12.95
CA ARG A 957 -14.85 30.19 13.94
C ARG A 957 -13.62 29.36 14.26
N MET A 958 -13.80 28.06 14.49
CA MET A 958 -12.70 27.13 14.76
C MET A 958 -11.74 27.02 13.57
N ASP A 959 -12.28 26.84 12.38
CA ASP A 959 -11.51 26.69 11.16
C ASP A 959 -10.68 27.93 10.87
N ALA A 960 -11.26 29.12 11.02
CA ALA A 960 -10.53 30.38 10.90
C ALA A 960 -9.38 30.49 11.91
N ALA A 961 -9.63 30.13 13.18
CA ALA A 961 -8.60 30.16 14.21
C ALA A 961 -7.49 29.12 13.96
N LEU A 962 -7.83 27.92 13.49
CA LEU A 962 -6.86 26.91 13.08
C LEU A 962 -6.04 27.39 11.89
N GLN A 963 -6.66 27.95 10.85
CA GLN A 963 -5.91 28.49 9.70
C GLN A 963 -4.96 29.63 10.10
N GLU A 964 -5.33 30.45 11.10
CA GLU A 964 -4.49 31.57 11.58
C GLU A 964 -3.33 31.10 12.46
N HIS A 965 -3.60 30.20 13.41
CA HIS A 965 -2.64 29.84 14.46
C HIS A 965 -1.95 28.48 14.26
N HIS A 966 -2.59 27.57 13.52
CA HIS A 966 -2.16 26.19 13.27
C HIS A 966 -2.36 25.81 11.78
N PRO A 967 -1.75 26.54 10.82
CA PRO A 967 -1.95 26.32 9.38
C PRO A 967 -1.48 24.93 8.90
N GLU A 968 -0.77 24.19 9.73
CA GLU A 968 -0.36 22.80 9.52
C GLU A 968 -1.45 21.77 9.87
N VAL A 969 -2.61 22.18 10.38
CA VAL A 969 -3.70 21.27 10.77
C VAL A 969 -4.78 21.23 9.68
N ASP A 970 -5.13 20.03 9.24
CA ASP A 970 -6.36 19.79 8.47
C ASP A 970 -7.39 19.10 9.37
N ALA A 971 -8.53 19.78 9.58
CA ALA A 971 -9.54 19.34 10.52
C ALA A 971 -10.79 18.77 9.83
N MET A 972 -11.19 17.57 10.24
CA MET A 972 -12.47 16.96 9.91
C MET A 972 -13.53 17.43 10.90
N LEU A 973 -14.36 18.38 10.47
CA LEU A 973 -15.33 19.07 11.33
C LEU A 973 -16.74 18.51 11.08
N LEU A 974 -17.20 17.62 11.99
CA LEU A 974 -18.47 16.91 11.86
C LEU A 974 -19.40 17.18 13.05
N THR A 975 -20.68 17.42 12.76
CA THR A 975 -21.72 17.42 13.78
C THR A 975 -22.27 16.01 13.97
N VAL A 976 -22.30 15.55 15.21
CA VAL A 976 -22.78 14.21 15.59
C VAL A 976 -23.97 14.36 16.53
N VAL A 977 -25.02 13.57 16.33
CA VAL A 977 -26.10 13.42 17.30
C VAL A 977 -25.96 12.06 17.97
N ALA A 978 -25.91 12.04 19.29
CA ALA A 978 -25.73 10.82 20.07
C ALA A 978 -26.65 10.77 21.29
N GLY A 979 -26.89 9.58 21.83
CA GLY A 979 -27.70 9.39 23.03
C GLY A 979 -27.86 7.93 23.42
N VAL A 980 -28.73 7.72 24.41
CA VAL A 980 -29.05 6.38 24.95
C VAL A 980 -30.55 6.14 24.84
N ALA A 981 -30.91 4.96 24.32
CA ALA A 981 -32.28 4.47 24.27
C ALA A 981 -32.43 3.13 25.01
N VAL A 982 -33.66 2.85 25.43
CA VAL A 982 -34.04 1.56 26.03
C VAL A 982 -35.24 0.96 25.29
N CYS A 983 -35.17 -0.33 24.98
CA CYS A 983 -36.23 -1.06 24.28
C CYS A 983 -36.48 -2.49 24.80
#